data_AF-A0A6I3CKV8-F1
#
_entry.id   AF-A0A6I3CKV8-F1
#
_cell.length_a   1.000
_cell.length_b   1.000
_cell.length_c   1.000
_cell.angle_alpha   90.00
_cell.angle_beta   90.00
_cell.angle_gamma   90.00
#
_symmetry.space_group_name_H-M   'P 1'
#
loop_
_entity.id
_entity.type
_entity.pdbx_description
1 polymer ?
#
loop_
_entity_poly.entity_id
_entity_poly.type
_entity_poly.pdbx_seq_one_letter_code
_entity_poly.pdbx_strand_id
1 'polypeptide(L)'
;MTGSSYLNGNYYGLQLLLKRLPGSHGLGFIPWIVPLLLGLGAVSAATQGQYAPEWIRVGVLLNFGAWLAQGLVLVLIRRRAIGIQPTVTGGVITLILFALIGAVGGIILVIGYSAVTIPSRPNFFQPFSVMSISVLTWTCVGSIVALTYSWRDQLNDTMIAASLKLSAKTQALSESAEIDSRQRQVVIRSLQTRVLPQLTYVLSQLRSSSTTTGSPTETQSDLADVVEILAQHEIRSMAHLLHPQGMALGITPVLTSVANEFRDQVEIRCQSTHEQPAPSQLLIREAAVTLSEILHTQVELTREPIDVVVVYDQQVITMIVRVGATEITKVCTSLTAPNDPNITTSTRRQWFRFRPSSGSIPWFGISLLNAFSVLTATALSGAHGWFAAAVDIFVITSGTFILYLLVKTPIVGGLSATNQWVFVAVYVACLGALAGAAWGAALGEEALSLALMGLICALSVGLFAPARKVWASETRKLQQEIYLTELETESTAFAADSAARQQRNTAADVLHSVVQSRLLGVAGSIGGASPGEIPQAAIDALSQLQLQVIPKLVSDLEKPNESNEPQLITQKALSDTWPGAIFTLKHSSPIPEATVPLVNGIILESTSNAVVHGRATQISINIAVWPAALEFTVEDNGCGFSPHTRKGLGLQALDAVSMKFSLTSRPNGGSRLHLRVPYFAD
;
A
#
# COMPACT_ATOMS: atom_id res chain seq x y z
N MET A 1 11.39 -24.21 11.91
CA MET A 1 11.55 -23.07 10.92
C MET A 1 13.02 -22.91 10.52
N THR A 2 13.65 -24.02 10.09
CA THR A 2 14.94 -24.03 9.36
C THR A 2 14.91 -25.13 8.30
N GLY A 3 14.20 -24.85 7.16
CA GLY A 3 14.71 -25.75 6.08
C GLY A 3 14.12 -25.34 4.73
N SER A 4 14.39 -24.09 4.27
CA SER A 4 14.15 -23.93 2.82
C SER A 4 15.27 -23.10 2.21
N SER A 5 16.57 -23.41 2.51
CA SER A 5 17.60 -22.60 1.81
C SER A 5 18.48 -23.52 0.96
N TYR A 6 17.92 -24.67 0.36
CA TYR A 6 18.99 -25.36 -0.45
C TYR A 6 18.43 -25.70 -1.83
N LEU A 7 17.33 -24.95 -2.27
CA LEU A 7 17.02 -25.25 -3.69
C LEU A 7 17.00 -23.95 -4.49
N ASN A 8 17.89 -22.91 -4.15
CA ASN A 8 17.91 -21.68 -4.96
C ASN A 8 19.32 -21.41 -5.48
N GLY A 9 20.24 -22.44 -5.58
CA GLY A 9 21.64 -22.07 -5.88
C GLY A 9 21.97 -22.26 -7.36
N ASN A 10 20.98 -22.80 -8.23
CA ASN A 10 21.34 -22.84 -9.67
C ASN A 10 20.51 -21.83 -10.47
N TYR A 11 19.56 -21.08 -9.75
CA TYR A 11 18.82 -19.97 -10.37
C TYR A 11 19.43 -18.63 -9.97
N TYR A 12 20.48 -18.69 -9.09
CA TYR A 12 21.09 -17.43 -8.62
C TYR A 12 22.25 -17.03 -9.55
N GLY A 13 22.80 -18.09 -10.34
CA GLY A 13 23.92 -17.78 -11.26
C GLY A 13 23.42 -17.21 -12.60
N LEU A 14 22.26 -17.68 -13.03
CA LEU A 14 21.62 -17.10 -14.24
C LEU A 14 20.90 -15.80 -13.90
N GLN A 15 20.37 -15.60 -12.69
CA GLN A 15 19.74 -14.35 -12.22
C GLN A 15 20.82 -13.29 -11.92
N LEU A 16 21.98 -13.77 -11.45
CA LEU A 16 23.11 -12.85 -11.21
C LEU A 16 23.80 -12.52 -12.54
N LEU A 17 23.83 -13.48 -13.54
CA LEU A 17 24.32 -13.23 -14.91
C LEU A 17 23.32 -12.38 -15.70
N LEU A 18 21.99 -12.45 -15.41
CA LEU A 18 20.96 -11.62 -16.06
C LEU A 18 20.83 -10.28 -15.34
N LYS A 19 21.26 -10.23 -13.97
CA LYS A 19 21.31 -8.96 -13.23
C LYS A 19 22.61 -8.22 -13.54
N ARG A 20 23.68 -8.99 -14.06
CA ARG A 20 25.00 -8.40 -14.39
C ARG A 20 25.12 -8.19 -15.90
N LEU A 21 24.10 -8.64 -16.67
CA LEU A 21 24.03 -8.19 -18.08
C LEU A 21 23.54 -6.74 -18.14
N PRO A 22 24.45 -5.74 -18.39
CA PRO A 22 24.18 -4.29 -18.24
C PRO A 22 22.71 -3.96 -18.51
N GLY A 23 21.70 -4.29 -17.68
CA GLY A 23 20.25 -4.03 -17.80
C GLY A 23 19.70 -3.48 -16.48
N SER A 24 20.47 -2.69 -15.69
CA SER A 24 19.67 -1.94 -14.69
C SER A 24 19.40 -0.52 -15.18
N HIS A 25 19.81 -0.21 -16.54
CA HIS A 25 19.52 1.16 -17.01
C HIS A 25 19.06 1.14 -18.47
N GLY A 26 18.65 -0.15 -19.06
CA GLY A 26 18.04 -0.02 -20.40
C GLY A 26 19.10 0.14 -21.49
N LEU A 27 20.43 -0.02 -21.18
CA LEU A 27 21.47 0.05 -22.24
C LEU A 27 22.22 -1.29 -22.29
N GLY A 28 21.56 -2.38 -22.09
CA GLY A 28 22.13 -3.74 -22.13
C GLY A 28 22.48 -4.17 -23.56
N PHE A 29 22.98 -5.33 -23.80
CA PHE A 29 23.53 -5.95 -25.02
C PHE A 29 22.53 -5.87 -26.18
N ILE A 30 21.27 -5.68 -25.85
CA ILE A 30 20.21 -5.79 -26.88
C ILE A 30 20.22 -4.54 -27.77
N PRO A 31 20.40 -3.28 -27.25
CA PRO A 31 20.49 -2.13 -28.17
C PRO A 31 21.76 -2.18 -29.02
N TRP A 32 22.66 -3.20 -28.57
CA TRP A 32 23.92 -3.38 -29.31
C TRP A 32 23.73 -4.38 -30.46
N ILE A 33 22.92 -5.28 -30.33
CA ILE A 33 22.84 -6.42 -31.26
C ILE A 33 21.88 -6.09 -32.40
N VAL A 34 21.01 -5.15 -32.09
CA VAL A 34 19.94 -4.88 -33.06
C VAL A 34 20.50 -4.08 -34.25
N PRO A 35 21.30 -3.08 -34.08
CA PRO A 35 21.84 -2.35 -35.24
C PRO A 35 22.84 -3.20 -36.04
N LEU A 36 23.53 -4.03 -35.32
CA LEU A 36 24.47 -4.95 -36.01
C LEU A 36 23.72 -5.94 -36.90
N LEU A 37 22.73 -6.57 -36.31
CA LEU A 37 21.96 -7.55 -37.12
C LEU A 37 21.26 -6.87 -38.29
N LEU A 38 20.94 -5.58 -38.01
CA LEU A 38 20.25 -4.84 -39.09
C LEU A 38 21.23 -4.43 -40.18
N GLY A 39 22.36 -4.10 -39.73
CA GLY A 39 23.42 -3.73 -40.70
C GLY A 39 23.84 -4.94 -41.54
N LEU A 40 23.93 -6.08 -40.90
CA LEU A 40 24.36 -7.31 -41.61
C LEU A 40 23.25 -7.82 -42.55
N GLY A 41 21.99 -7.67 -42.13
CA GLY A 41 20.85 -8.06 -42.99
C GLY A 41 20.75 -7.17 -44.24
N ALA A 42 21.10 -5.80 -44.03
CA ALA A 42 21.00 -4.87 -45.18
C ALA A 42 22.08 -5.19 -46.23
N VAL A 43 23.20 -5.66 -45.75
CA VAL A 43 24.31 -6.00 -46.68
C VAL A 43 24.00 -7.31 -47.41
N SER A 44 23.31 -8.22 -46.71
CA SER A 44 22.99 -9.53 -47.31
C SER A 44 21.85 -9.40 -48.33
N ALA A 45 20.91 -8.47 -48.17
CA ALA A 45 19.74 -8.31 -49.06
C ALA A 45 20.13 -7.54 -50.33
N ALA A 46 21.08 -6.72 -50.26
CA ALA A 46 21.52 -5.91 -51.41
C ALA A 46 22.36 -6.75 -52.38
N THR A 47 22.48 -8.11 -52.08
CA THR A 47 23.45 -8.89 -52.89
C THR A 47 22.73 -9.99 -53.65
N GLN A 48 21.38 -10.05 -53.72
CA GLN A 48 20.71 -11.05 -54.59
C GLN A 48 20.61 -10.53 -56.03
N GLY A 49 21.94 -10.61 -56.86
CA GLY A 49 22.11 -10.20 -58.27
C GLY A 49 23.61 -10.11 -58.61
N GLN A 50 24.20 -9.76 -59.82
CA GLN A 50 25.53 -9.63 -60.44
C GLN A 50 26.53 -8.95 -59.50
N TYR A 51 26.22 -8.87 -58.15
CA TYR A 51 27.21 -8.11 -57.37
C TYR A 51 28.25 -9.05 -56.78
N ALA A 52 29.51 -8.75 -56.78
CA ALA A 52 30.76 -9.49 -56.48
C ALA A 52 30.90 -9.73 -54.97
N PRO A 53 30.94 -11.02 -54.35
CA PRO A 53 31.33 -11.41 -52.98
C PRO A 53 32.18 -10.32 -52.30
N GLU A 54 32.70 -9.45 -53.09
CA GLU A 54 33.56 -8.39 -52.51
C GLU A 54 32.72 -7.29 -51.85
N TRP A 55 31.35 -7.05 -52.21
CA TRP A 55 30.47 -6.06 -51.55
C TRP A 55 29.98 -6.57 -50.20
N ILE A 56 29.94 -7.86 -50.11
CA ILE A 56 29.43 -8.42 -48.84
C ILE A 56 30.51 -8.31 -47.76
N ARG A 57 31.74 -8.56 -48.21
CA ARG A 57 32.81 -8.50 -47.19
C ARG A 57 33.05 -7.07 -46.73
N VAL A 58 32.95 -6.17 -47.76
CA VAL A 58 33.21 -4.75 -47.41
C VAL A 58 32.01 -4.19 -46.61
N GLY A 59 30.84 -4.53 -47.00
CA GLY A 59 29.64 -4.10 -46.25
C GLY A 59 29.61 -4.62 -44.81
N VAL A 60 30.02 -5.90 -44.62
CA VAL A 60 30.01 -6.47 -43.26
C VAL A 60 31.08 -5.79 -42.40
N LEU A 61 32.25 -5.55 -43.01
CA LEU A 61 33.34 -4.95 -42.22
C LEU A 61 33.00 -3.51 -41.84
N LEU A 62 32.42 -2.79 -42.82
CA LEU A 62 32.07 -1.37 -42.55
C LEU A 62 30.94 -1.27 -41.52
N ASN A 63 29.95 -2.18 -41.60
CA ASN A 63 28.83 -2.15 -40.61
C ASN A 63 29.35 -2.56 -39.22
N PHE A 64 30.29 -3.48 -39.23
CA PHE A 64 30.87 -3.85 -37.93
C PHE A 64 31.69 -2.67 -37.37
N GLY A 65 32.46 -2.03 -38.24
CA GLY A 65 33.21 -0.85 -37.79
C GLY A 65 32.28 0.25 -37.25
N ALA A 66 31.24 0.54 -38.05
CA ALA A 66 30.25 1.53 -37.58
C ALA A 66 29.61 1.12 -36.25
N TRP A 67 29.35 -0.16 -36.12
CA TRP A 67 28.78 -0.68 -34.86
C TRP A 67 29.76 -0.48 -33.69
N LEU A 68 31.04 -0.74 -33.86
CA LEU A 68 32.01 -0.58 -32.77
C LEU A 68 32.15 0.90 -32.39
N ALA A 69 32.14 1.70 -33.42
CA ALA A 69 32.25 3.15 -33.15
C ALA A 69 31.04 3.67 -32.37
N GLN A 70 29.94 3.28 -32.86
CA GLN A 70 28.72 3.67 -32.13
C GLN A 70 28.71 3.13 -30.71
N GLY A 71 29.19 1.89 -30.50
CA GLY A 71 29.32 1.29 -29.15
C GLY A 71 30.26 2.09 -28.27
N LEU A 72 31.30 2.53 -28.87
CA LEU A 72 32.28 3.30 -28.07
C LEU A 72 31.68 4.64 -27.63
N VAL A 73 30.94 5.28 -28.60
CA VAL A 73 30.27 6.55 -28.25
C VAL A 73 29.25 6.32 -27.11
N LEU A 74 28.55 5.27 -27.27
CA LEU A 74 27.56 4.99 -26.21
C LEU A 74 28.25 4.78 -24.87
N VAL A 75 29.42 4.02 -24.88
CA VAL A 75 30.14 3.77 -23.61
C VAL A 75 30.64 5.10 -23.05
N LEU A 76 30.95 6.01 -23.92
CA LEU A 76 31.50 7.28 -23.43
C LEU A 76 30.39 8.16 -22.86
N ILE A 77 29.17 7.95 -23.47
CA ILE A 77 28.09 8.87 -23.05
C ILE A 77 27.31 8.21 -21.90
N ARG A 78 27.60 6.96 -21.73
CA ARG A 78 26.80 6.19 -20.75
C ARG A 78 26.89 6.84 -19.37
N ARG A 79 28.08 7.23 -19.00
CA ARG A 79 28.23 7.77 -17.64
C ARG A 79 27.41 9.05 -17.45
N ARG A 80 27.34 9.76 -18.51
CA ARG A 80 26.58 11.02 -18.38
C ARG A 80 25.08 10.78 -18.58
N ALA A 81 24.82 9.78 -19.46
CA ALA A 81 23.40 9.47 -19.74
C ALA A 81 22.70 8.91 -18.49
N ILE A 82 23.55 8.33 -17.60
CA ILE A 82 22.97 7.76 -16.37
C ILE A 82 22.53 8.89 -15.45
N GLY A 83 23.00 10.02 -15.74
CA GLY A 83 22.61 11.17 -14.88
C GLY A 83 21.37 11.89 -15.40
N ILE A 84 20.90 11.48 -16.63
CA ILE A 84 19.71 12.17 -17.17
C ILE A 84 18.46 11.72 -16.41
N GLN A 85 17.81 12.68 -15.91
CA GLN A 85 16.62 12.39 -15.10
C GLN A 85 15.48 11.85 -15.98
N PRO A 86 14.91 10.83 -15.66
CA PRO A 86 13.81 10.23 -16.45
C PRO A 86 12.62 11.20 -16.58
N THR A 87 12.95 12.39 -17.16
CA THR A 87 11.86 13.35 -17.44
C THR A 87 11.62 13.41 -18.95
N VAL A 88 10.40 14.06 -19.37
CA VAL A 88 10.13 14.25 -20.81
C VAL A 88 11.37 14.86 -21.49
N THR A 89 11.88 15.76 -20.70
CA THR A 89 13.11 16.41 -21.24
C THR A 89 14.27 15.39 -21.33
N GLY A 90 14.32 14.54 -20.26
CA GLY A 90 15.32 13.44 -20.30
C GLY A 90 15.06 12.46 -21.44
N GLY A 91 13.70 12.12 -21.67
CA GLY A 91 13.36 11.26 -22.82
C GLY A 91 13.78 11.91 -24.14
N VAL A 92 13.50 13.21 -24.26
CA VAL A 92 13.83 13.89 -25.53
C VAL A 92 15.36 13.93 -25.69
N ILE A 93 16.04 14.20 -24.55
CA ILE A 93 17.52 14.27 -24.62
C ILE A 93 18.06 12.87 -25.01
N THR A 94 17.47 11.83 -24.41
CA THR A 94 17.89 10.46 -24.77
C THR A 94 17.64 10.19 -26.27
N LEU A 95 16.55 10.70 -26.78
CA LEU A 95 16.26 10.45 -28.21
C LEU A 95 17.26 11.21 -29.09
N ILE A 96 17.50 12.42 -28.66
CA ILE A 96 18.46 13.21 -29.46
C ILE A 96 19.84 12.54 -29.42
N LEU A 97 20.24 12.08 -28.25
CA LEU A 97 21.55 11.42 -28.11
C LEU A 97 21.65 10.16 -28.99
N PHE A 98 20.61 9.42 -29.01
CA PHE A 98 20.64 8.17 -29.82
C PHE A 98 20.58 8.51 -31.32
N ALA A 99 19.89 9.58 -31.60
CA ALA A 99 19.91 10.00 -33.03
C ALA A 99 21.33 10.43 -33.43
N LEU A 100 22.04 11.09 -32.53
CA LEU A 100 23.42 11.54 -32.84
C LEU A 100 24.35 10.33 -32.99
N ILE A 101 24.08 9.33 -32.10
CA ILE A 101 24.89 8.10 -32.22
C ILE A 101 24.63 7.43 -33.59
N GLY A 102 23.35 7.44 -33.91
CA GLY A 102 23.02 6.89 -35.25
C GLY A 102 23.71 7.67 -36.37
N ALA A 103 23.80 8.99 -36.20
CA ALA A 103 24.41 9.83 -37.26
C ALA A 103 25.90 9.52 -37.40
N VAL A 104 26.58 9.27 -36.26
CA VAL A 104 28.02 8.94 -36.30
C VAL A 104 28.23 7.63 -37.08
N GLY A 105 27.35 6.68 -36.72
CA GLY A 105 27.45 5.41 -37.49
C GLY A 105 27.16 5.60 -38.97
N GLY A 106 26.20 6.48 -39.23
CA GLY A 106 25.84 6.76 -40.64
C GLY A 106 27.00 7.41 -41.41
N ILE A 107 27.73 8.36 -40.77
CA ILE A 107 28.83 9.09 -41.44
C ILE A 107 29.97 8.11 -41.75
N ILE A 108 30.26 7.23 -40.78
CA ILE A 108 31.35 6.23 -40.99
C ILE A 108 31.01 5.33 -42.18
N LEU A 109 29.74 4.98 -42.24
CA LEU A 109 29.34 4.08 -43.34
C LEU A 109 29.40 4.81 -44.68
N VAL A 110 29.03 6.10 -44.70
CA VAL A 110 29.04 6.87 -45.97
C VAL A 110 30.48 7.04 -46.44
N ILE A 111 31.40 7.36 -45.49
CA ILE A 111 32.82 7.54 -45.86
C ILE A 111 33.41 6.22 -46.36
N GLY A 112 33.04 5.16 -45.60
CA GLY A 112 33.57 3.82 -45.99
C GLY A 112 33.10 3.38 -47.37
N TYR A 113 31.80 3.68 -47.60
CA TYR A 113 31.28 3.18 -48.89
C TYR A 113 31.78 4.06 -50.03
N SER A 114 32.06 5.36 -49.77
CA SER A 114 32.54 6.26 -50.85
C SER A 114 34.00 5.95 -51.20
N ALA A 115 34.70 5.34 -50.30
CA ALA A 115 36.13 5.06 -50.53
C ALA A 115 36.32 3.76 -51.33
N VAL A 116 35.21 3.02 -51.47
CA VAL A 116 35.36 1.74 -52.20
C VAL A 116 34.80 1.92 -53.62
N THR A 117 35.71 1.98 -54.69
CA THR A 117 35.28 2.20 -56.10
C THR A 117 34.86 0.87 -56.73
N ILE A 118 33.62 0.56 -56.64
CA ILE A 118 33.16 -0.71 -57.25
C ILE A 118 32.11 -0.38 -58.33
N PRO A 119 32.16 -0.96 -59.52
CA PRO A 119 31.27 -0.68 -60.66
C PRO A 119 29.82 -1.11 -60.37
N SER A 120 28.87 -0.03 -60.30
CA SER A 120 27.39 -0.13 -60.26
C SER A 120 26.90 -0.19 -58.81
N ARG A 121 27.02 0.90 -58.10
CA ARG A 121 26.57 1.04 -56.71
C ARG A 121 25.03 1.05 -56.64
N PRO A 122 24.58 0.05 -55.91
CA PRO A 122 23.12 0.09 -55.75
C PRO A 122 22.66 1.37 -55.05
N ASN A 123 21.53 1.97 -55.48
CA ASN A 123 20.95 3.22 -54.95
C ASN A 123 20.75 3.16 -53.42
N PHE A 124 20.73 1.93 -52.88
CA PHE A 124 20.52 1.79 -51.43
C PHE A 124 21.78 2.22 -50.66
N PHE A 125 22.95 2.20 -51.31
CA PHE A 125 24.18 2.55 -50.58
C PHE A 125 24.57 4.01 -50.87
N GLN A 126 23.51 4.71 -51.34
CA GLN A 126 23.82 6.15 -51.47
C GLN A 126 23.93 6.79 -50.07
N PRO A 127 24.86 7.63 -49.92
CA PRO A 127 25.20 8.24 -48.63
C PRO A 127 23.96 8.71 -47.87
N PHE A 128 23.01 9.24 -48.57
CA PHE A 128 21.83 9.76 -47.83
C PHE A 128 20.99 8.61 -47.26
N SER A 129 20.82 7.51 -47.96
CA SER A 129 19.99 6.36 -47.50
C SER A 129 20.65 5.65 -46.31
N VAL A 130 21.97 5.49 -46.38
CA VAL A 130 22.67 4.77 -45.30
C VAL A 130 22.67 5.62 -44.03
N MET A 131 22.74 6.92 -44.22
CA MET A 131 22.70 7.81 -43.04
C MET A 131 21.30 7.84 -42.42
N SER A 132 20.28 7.89 -43.21
CA SER A 132 18.89 7.94 -42.69
C SER A 132 18.51 6.65 -41.97
N ILE A 133 18.98 5.53 -42.49
CA ILE A 133 18.62 4.23 -41.88
C ILE A 133 19.34 4.08 -40.53
N SER A 134 20.53 4.52 -40.57
CA SER A 134 21.28 4.42 -39.30
C SER A 134 20.69 5.35 -38.23
N VAL A 135 20.30 6.53 -38.57
CA VAL A 135 19.73 7.49 -37.59
C VAL A 135 18.36 6.99 -37.11
N LEU A 136 17.62 6.49 -37.97
CA LEU A 136 16.27 6.02 -37.60
C LEU A 136 16.34 4.78 -36.70
N THR A 137 17.30 3.90 -37.03
CA THR A 137 17.41 2.67 -36.21
C THR A 137 17.80 3.04 -34.77
N TRP A 138 18.62 3.94 -34.66
CA TRP A 138 19.08 4.28 -33.28
C TRP A 138 18.05 5.17 -32.58
N THR A 139 17.35 5.98 -33.29
CA THR A 139 16.23 6.72 -32.66
C THR A 139 15.16 5.78 -32.14
N CYS A 140 14.95 4.73 -32.84
CA CYS A 140 13.97 3.74 -32.37
C CYS A 140 14.46 3.02 -31.10
N VAL A 141 15.74 2.76 -31.20
CA VAL A 141 16.30 2.10 -29.99
C VAL A 141 16.23 3.08 -28.80
N GLY A 142 16.56 4.31 -29.03
CA GLY A 142 16.48 5.34 -27.97
C GLY A 142 15.05 5.51 -27.43
N SER A 143 14.08 5.44 -28.31
CA SER A 143 12.67 5.58 -27.85
C SER A 143 12.28 4.42 -26.94
N ILE A 144 12.80 3.25 -27.29
CA ILE A 144 12.46 2.06 -26.46
C ILE A 144 13.11 2.20 -25.08
N VAL A 145 14.26 2.70 -25.15
CA VAL A 145 14.98 2.83 -23.87
C VAL A 145 14.30 3.94 -23.03
N ALA A 146 13.98 5.04 -23.65
CA ALA A 146 13.32 6.15 -22.92
C ALA A 146 11.97 5.73 -22.34
N LEU A 147 11.22 4.99 -23.07
CA LEU A 147 9.91 4.54 -22.57
C LEU A 147 10.07 3.55 -21.41
N THR A 148 11.06 2.66 -21.54
CA THR A 148 11.26 1.68 -20.46
C THR A 148 11.68 2.39 -19.16
N TYR A 149 12.47 3.51 -19.31
CA TYR A 149 12.91 4.22 -18.10
C TYR A 149 11.77 5.02 -17.49
N SER A 150 11.03 5.71 -18.39
CA SER A 150 9.88 6.48 -17.86
C SER A 150 8.91 5.58 -17.08
N TRP A 151 8.74 4.44 -17.50
CA TRP A 151 7.75 3.56 -16.84
C TRP A 151 8.35 2.97 -15.55
N ARG A 152 9.63 2.58 -15.57
CA ARG A 152 10.30 2.11 -14.33
C ARG A 152 10.19 3.18 -13.23
N ASP A 153 10.37 4.38 -13.65
CA ASP A 153 10.31 5.45 -12.63
C ASP A 153 8.89 5.58 -12.05
N GLN A 154 7.93 5.41 -12.93
CA GLN A 154 6.55 5.48 -12.40
C GLN A 154 6.27 4.33 -11.42
N LEU A 155 6.80 3.20 -11.74
CA LEU A 155 6.59 2.06 -10.83
C LEU A 155 7.30 2.30 -9.50
N ASN A 156 8.51 2.78 -9.65
CA ASN A 156 9.25 3.02 -8.39
C ASN A 156 8.54 4.07 -7.52
N ASP A 157 8.00 5.07 -8.19
CA ASP A 157 7.28 6.10 -7.41
C ASP A 157 6.03 5.52 -6.73
N THR A 158 5.35 4.67 -7.49
CA THR A 158 4.13 4.09 -6.87
C THR A 158 4.51 3.16 -5.71
N MET A 159 5.65 2.49 -5.86
CA MET A 159 6.05 1.57 -4.78
C MET A 159 6.51 2.35 -3.55
N ILE A 160 7.23 3.40 -3.78
CA ILE A 160 7.69 4.21 -2.64
C ILE A 160 6.49 4.84 -1.93
N ALA A 161 5.54 5.33 -2.76
CA ALA A 161 4.34 5.91 -2.14
C ALA A 161 3.57 4.85 -1.33
N ALA A 162 3.45 3.67 -1.91
CA ALA A 162 2.71 2.62 -1.18
C ALA A 162 3.47 2.21 0.09
N SER A 163 4.80 2.12 -0.02
CA SER A 163 5.57 1.73 1.17
C SER A 163 5.48 2.82 2.26
N LEU A 164 5.52 4.09 1.84
CA LEU A 164 5.40 5.17 2.82
C LEU A 164 4.03 5.14 3.51
N LYS A 165 3.02 4.92 2.68
CA LYS A 165 1.67 4.81 3.28
C LYS A 165 1.60 3.65 4.28
N LEU A 166 2.18 2.52 3.91
CA LEU A 166 2.14 1.36 4.82
C LEU A 166 2.93 1.66 6.10
N SER A 167 4.10 2.28 5.95
CA SER A 167 4.90 2.63 7.14
C SER A 167 4.15 3.61 8.05
N ALA A 168 3.50 4.63 7.46
CA ALA A 168 2.70 5.58 8.27
C ALA A 168 1.57 4.87 9.03
N LYS A 169 1.01 4.00 8.33
CA LYS A 169 -0.09 3.27 8.99
C LYS A 169 0.44 2.38 10.12
N THR A 170 1.48 1.63 9.89
CA THR A 170 2.07 0.78 10.94
C THR A 170 2.50 1.63 12.14
N GLN A 171 3.08 2.74 11.84
CA GLN A 171 3.45 3.65 12.94
C GLN A 171 2.21 4.11 13.73
N ALA A 172 1.15 4.52 13.04
CA ALA A 172 -0.08 4.93 13.73
C ALA A 172 -0.62 3.81 14.62
N LEU A 173 -0.52 2.61 14.12
CA LEU A 173 -1.04 1.49 14.93
C LEU A 173 -0.15 1.26 16.16
N SER A 174 1.13 1.31 15.96
CA SER A 174 2.02 1.13 17.11
C SER A 174 1.78 2.23 18.18
N GLU A 175 1.45 3.38 17.74
CA GLU A 175 1.16 4.47 18.69
C GLU A 175 -0.15 4.20 19.46
N SER A 176 -1.06 3.82 18.69
CA SER A 176 -2.33 3.50 19.38
C SER A 176 -2.13 2.40 20.43
N ALA A 177 -1.34 1.40 20.08
CA ALA A 177 -1.10 0.31 21.05
C ALA A 177 -0.35 0.84 22.28
N GLU A 178 0.59 1.77 22.07
CA GLU A 178 1.33 2.36 23.21
C GLU A 178 0.39 3.15 24.14
N ILE A 179 -0.46 3.91 23.52
CA ILE A 179 -1.40 4.71 24.34
C ILE A 179 -2.29 3.77 25.17
N ASP A 180 -2.65 2.70 24.53
CA ASP A 180 -3.49 1.75 25.30
C ASP A 180 -2.69 1.15 26.47
N SER A 181 -1.52 0.80 26.20
CA SER A 181 -0.69 0.21 27.29
C SER A 181 -0.50 1.23 28.43
N ARG A 182 -0.28 2.48 28.06
CA ARG A 182 -0.12 3.51 29.10
C ARG A 182 -1.41 3.68 29.92
N GLN A 183 -2.50 3.75 29.22
CA GLN A 183 -3.78 3.84 29.96
C GLN A 183 -3.93 2.70 30.96
N ARG A 184 -3.57 1.51 30.60
CA ARG A 184 -3.67 0.36 31.52
C ARG A 184 -2.72 0.54 32.71
N GLN A 185 -1.61 1.05 32.39
CA GLN A 185 -0.61 1.20 33.48
C GLN A 185 -1.08 2.25 34.51
N VAL A 186 -1.72 3.27 33.95
CA VAL A 186 -2.22 4.30 34.89
C VAL A 186 -3.28 3.68 35.83
N VAL A 187 -4.12 2.83 35.25
CA VAL A 187 -5.17 2.22 36.09
C VAL A 187 -4.54 1.23 37.08
N ILE A 188 -3.55 0.52 36.56
CA ILE A 188 -2.89 -0.47 37.45
C ILE A 188 -2.21 0.28 38.60
N ARG A 189 -1.54 1.29 38.26
CA ARG A 189 -0.83 2.05 39.31
C ARG A 189 -1.83 2.64 40.33
N SER A 190 -2.91 3.14 39.84
CA SER A 190 -3.91 3.71 40.76
C SER A 190 -4.50 2.63 41.68
N LEU A 191 -4.73 1.47 41.08
CA LEU A 191 -5.28 0.39 41.95
C LEU A 191 -4.25 0.00 43.01
N GLN A 192 -3.01 0.04 42.70
CA GLN A 192 -1.98 -0.48 43.63
C GLN A 192 -1.58 0.60 44.65
N THR A 193 -1.52 1.81 44.13
CA THR A 193 -0.92 2.82 45.04
C THR A 193 -2.02 3.53 45.83
N ARG A 194 -3.31 3.35 45.38
CA ARG A 194 -4.32 4.17 46.11
C ARG A 194 -5.41 3.24 46.67
N VAL A 195 -5.91 2.39 45.87
CA VAL A 195 -7.12 1.64 46.32
C VAL A 195 -6.70 0.55 47.31
N LEU A 196 -5.61 -0.14 47.01
CA LEU A 196 -5.26 -1.28 47.87
C LEU A 196 -4.79 -0.80 49.25
N PRO A 197 -3.96 0.18 49.32
CA PRO A 197 -3.55 0.66 50.66
C PRO A 197 -4.74 1.17 51.48
N GLN A 198 -5.68 1.86 50.82
CA GLN A 198 -6.85 2.36 51.58
C GLN A 198 -7.73 1.19 52.06
N LEU A 199 -7.80 0.24 51.19
CA LEU A 199 -8.60 -0.91 51.64
C LEU A 199 -7.91 -1.62 52.82
N THR A 200 -6.57 -1.68 52.74
CA THR A 200 -5.83 -2.32 53.84
C THR A 200 -6.00 -1.54 55.14
N TYR A 201 -5.94 -0.22 54.92
CA TYR A 201 -6.15 0.64 56.11
C TYR A 201 -7.55 0.42 56.70
N VAL A 202 -8.59 0.40 55.85
CA VAL A 202 -9.97 0.24 56.35
C VAL A 202 -10.13 -1.13 57.01
N LEU A 203 -9.53 -2.09 56.40
CA LEU A 203 -9.66 -3.46 56.96
C LEU A 203 -8.96 -3.55 58.32
N SER A 204 -7.76 -2.97 58.44
CA SER A 204 -7.04 -3.03 59.73
C SER A 204 -7.83 -2.30 60.83
N GLN A 205 -8.50 -1.14 60.46
CA GLN A 205 -9.29 -0.40 61.46
C GLN A 205 -10.56 -1.17 61.86
N LEU A 206 -11.10 -1.82 60.81
CA LEU A 206 -12.33 -2.58 61.15
C LEU A 206 -12.00 -3.78 62.03
N ARG A 207 -10.81 -4.41 61.89
CA ARG A 207 -10.44 -5.59 62.70
C ARG A 207 -10.08 -5.16 64.13
N SER A 208 -9.44 -3.98 64.20
CA SER A 208 -9.08 -3.51 65.55
C SER A 208 -10.32 -3.07 66.33
N SER A 209 -11.28 -2.55 65.62
CA SER A 209 -12.50 -2.07 66.31
C SER A 209 -13.38 -3.25 66.74
N SER A 210 -13.19 -4.43 66.06
CA SER A 210 -14.02 -5.60 66.45
C SER A 210 -13.52 -6.21 67.77
N THR A 211 -12.34 -5.80 68.24
CA THR A 211 -11.79 -6.43 69.47
C THR A 211 -11.96 -5.49 70.66
N THR A 212 -12.31 -4.20 70.47
CA THR A 212 -12.37 -3.26 71.61
C THR A 212 -13.83 -2.91 71.92
N THR A 213 -14.49 -3.45 73.05
CA THR A 213 -15.88 -3.34 73.54
C THR A 213 -16.08 -1.97 74.21
N GLY A 214 -15.78 -0.75 73.49
CA GLY A 214 -16.15 0.52 74.15
C GLY A 214 -16.18 1.67 73.13
N SER A 215 -17.37 2.47 73.08
CA SER A 215 -18.11 3.53 72.37
C SER A 215 -17.36 4.00 71.12
N PRO A 216 -17.61 3.34 69.83
CA PRO A 216 -17.07 3.47 68.47
C PRO A 216 -18.11 4.03 67.49
N THR A 217 -19.02 4.98 67.80
CA THR A 217 -20.02 5.30 66.75
C THR A 217 -19.43 6.31 65.75
N GLU A 218 -18.39 7.15 66.13
CA GLU A 218 -17.88 8.16 65.19
C GLU A 218 -16.82 7.57 64.24
N THR A 219 -16.20 6.46 64.58
CA THR A 219 -15.14 5.85 63.75
C THR A 219 -15.75 4.94 62.66
N GLN A 220 -17.00 4.39 62.90
CA GLN A 220 -17.63 3.52 61.88
C GLN A 220 -18.22 4.36 60.73
N SER A 221 -18.82 5.49 61.16
CA SER A 221 -19.37 6.37 60.11
C SER A 221 -18.25 6.95 59.23
N ASP A 222 -17.11 7.19 59.84
CA ASP A 222 -16.00 7.73 59.03
C ASP A 222 -15.44 6.65 58.08
N LEU A 223 -15.40 5.42 58.54
CA LEU A 223 -14.85 4.35 57.67
C LEU A 223 -15.82 4.04 56.52
N ALA A 224 -17.14 4.10 56.89
CA ALA A 224 -18.12 3.87 55.80
C ALA A 224 -18.01 4.96 54.73
N ASP A 225 -17.76 6.17 55.20
CA ASP A 225 -17.64 7.26 54.23
C ASP A 225 -16.40 7.07 53.34
N VAL A 226 -15.37 6.59 53.99
CA VAL A 226 -14.13 6.38 53.20
C VAL A 226 -14.38 5.31 52.13
N VAL A 227 -15.04 4.20 52.53
CA VAL A 227 -15.29 3.12 51.55
C VAL A 227 -16.23 3.62 50.44
N GLU A 228 -17.18 4.41 50.86
CA GLU A 228 -18.11 4.93 49.83
C GLU A 228 -17.36 5.86 48.86
N ILE A 229 -16.51 6.66 49.40
CA ILE A 229 -15.76 7.59 48.52
C ILE A 229 -14.85 6.76 47.58
N LEU A 230 -14.25 5.73 48.14
CA LEU A 230 -13.42 4.87 47.28
C LEU A 230 -14.24 4.27 46.13
N ALA A 231 -15.45 3.85 46.44
CA ALA A 231 -16.28 3.19 45.41
C ALA A 231 -16.77 4.21 44.37
N GLN A 232 -17.22 5.38 44.83
CA GLN A 232 -17.91 6.30 43.91
C GLN A 232 -16.89 7.13 43.12
N HIS A 233 -15.77 7.27 43.78
CA HIS A 233 -14.91 8.27 43.08
C HIS A 233 -13.70 7.57 42.47
N GLU A 234 -13.07 6.66 43.25
CA GLU A 234 -11.81 6.11 42.71
C GLU A 234 -12.07 4.95 41.73
N ILE A 235 -12.99 4.04 42.15
CA ILE A 235 -13.21 2.86 41.28
C ILE A 235 -14.00 3.28 40.05
N ARG A 236 -14.99 4.14 40.25
CA ARG A 236 -15.79 4.60 39.10
C ARG A 236 -14.92 5.38 38.10
N SER A 237 -14.04 6.17 38.57
CA SER A 237 -13.16 6.95 37.66
C SER A 237 -12.24 6.03 36.86
N MET A 238 -11.66 5.07 37.54
CA MET A 238 -10.77 4.13 36.80
C MET A 238 -11.57 3.35 35.75
N ALA A 239 -12.80 3.02 36.16
CA ALA A 239 -13.63 2.30 35.15
C ALA A 239 -13.93 3.19 33.96
N HIS A 240 -14.13 4.47 34.20
CA HIS A 240 -14.42 5.39 33.08
C HIS A 240 -13.18 5.61 32.22
N LEU A 241 -12.04 5.60 32.88
CA LEU A 241 -10.80 5.76 32.10
C LEU A 241 -10.62 4.58 31.13
N LEU A 242 -11.18 3.45 31.50
CA LEU A 242 -11.00 2.25 30.65
C LEU A 242 -12.10 2.20 29.59
N HIS A 243 -13.17 3.13 29.73
CA HIS A 243 -14.28 3.15 28.75
C HIS A 243 -14.48 4.57 28.23
N PRO A 244 -13.75 5.09 27.37
CA PRO A 244 -14.08 6.52 27.18
C PRO A 244 -15.34 6.69 26.33
N GLN A 245 -16.50 6.40 26.81
CA GLN A 245 -17.79 6.60 26.13
C GLN A 245 -17.95 8.08 25.76
N GLY A 246 -16.78 8.93 25.98
CA GLY A 246 -17.00 10.35 25.68
C GLY A 246 -16.05 10.85 24.58
N MET A 247 -15.32 9.84 23.92
CA MET A 247 -14.27 10.36 23.00
C MET A 247 -14.92 11.01 21.78
N ALA A 248 -16.28 10.73 21.69
CA ALA A 248 -16.94 11.34 20.52
C ALA A 248 -17.41 12.77 20.86
N LEU A 249 -17.25 13.17 22.15
CA LEU A 249 -17.90 14.42 22.61
C LEU A 249 -16.89 15.55 22.57
N GLY A 250 -15.59 15.20 21.96
CA GLY A 250 -14.62 16.31 21.83
C GLY A 250 -13.65 16.35 23.02
N ILE A 251 -12.49 17.12 22.92
CA ILE A 251 -11.34 17.11 23.86
C ILE A 251 -11.76 17.68 25.21
N THR A 252 -12.67 18.70 25.20
CA THR A 252 -12.98 19.40 26.47
C THR A 252 -13.81 18.50 27.39
N PRO A 253 -14.84 17.84 26.82
CA PRO A 253 -15.64 17.01 27.74
C PRO A 253 -14.83 15.81 28.27
N VAL A 254 -13.91 15.37 27.45
CA VAL A 254 -13.13 14.20 27.89
C VAL A 254 -12.16 14.61 28.99
N LEU A 255 -11.52 15.75 28.76
CA LEU A 255 -10.52 16.16 29.77
C LEU A 255 -11.22 16.63 31.06
N THR A 256 -12.35 17.26 30.87
CA THR A 256 -13.11 17.67 32.08
C THR A 256 -13.55 16.45 32.90
N SER A 257 -13.94 15.49 32.09
CA SER A 257 -14.38 14.27 32.81
C SER A 257 -13.21 13.65 33.59
N VAL A 258 -11.96 13.68 32.98
CA VAL A 258 -10.78 13.11 33.68
C VAL A 258 -10.42 14.00 34.87
N ALA A 259 -10.57 15.35 34.68
CA ALA A 259 -10.18 16.29 35.76
C ALA A 259 -11.16 16.21 36.93
N ASN A 260 -12.45 16.10 36.56
CA ASN A 260 -13.45 16.09 37.65
C ASN A 260 -13.32 14.84 38.51
N GLU A 261 -12.49 13.91 38.00
CA GLU A 261 -12.29 12.67 38.80
C GLU A 261 -11.31 12.92 39.96
N PHE A 262 -10.50 13.89 39.85
CA PHE A 262 -9.47 14.05 40.90
C PHE A 262 -9.88 15.14 41.89
N ARG A 263 -10.75 16.17 41.46
CA ARG A 263 -11.18 17.19 42.43
C ARG A 263 -12.25 18.08 41.78
N ASP A 264 -13.22 18.52 42.59
CA ASP A 264 -14.29 19.45 42.12
C ASP A 264 -13.69 20.83 41.81
N GLN A 265 -12.30 20.99 41.89
CA GLN A 265 -11.83 22.37 41.62
C GLN A 265 -10.83 22.38 40.48
N VAL A 266 -10.91 21.47 39.52
CA VAL A 266 -9.98 21.62 38.38
C VAL A 266 -10.70 22.37 37.25
N GLU A 267 -10.20 23.56 36.99
CA GLU A 267 -10.78 24.32 35.85
C GLU A 267 -9.98 24.04 34.56
N ILE A 268 -10.74 23.45 33.62
CA ILE A 268 -10.05 23.13 32.35
C ILE A 268 -10.44 24.18 31.31
N ARG A 269 -9.42 24.85 30.76
CA ARG A 269 -9.68 25.79 29.63
C ARG A 269 -9.02 25.29 28.36
N CYS A 270 -9.90 25.07 27.42
CA CYS A 270 -9.32 24.59 26.15
C CYS A 270 -9.32 25.73 25.12
N GLN A 271 -8.09 26.00 24.62
CA GLN A 271 -8.02 27.06 23.59
C GLN A 271 -7.57 26.47 22.24
N SER A 272 -8.45 26.70 21.19
CA SER A 272 -8.02 26.23 19.86
C SER A 272 -7.28 27.35 19.11
N THR A 273 -6.01 27.05 18.61
CA THR A 273 -5.11 28.05 17.99
C THR A 273 -5.56 28.38 16.56
N HIS A 274 -6.87 27.78 16.07
CA HIS A 274 -7.31 28.06 14.68
C HIS A 274 -8.71 27.43 14.47
N GLU A 275 -9.76 28.16 13.65
CA GLU A 275 -11.03 27.56 13.17
C GLU A 275 -10.80 26.18 12.54
N GLN A 276 -9.91 25.42 12.92
CA GLN A 276 -9.57 24.15 12.25
C GLN A 276 -10.32 22.99 12.94
N PRO A 277 -10.51 21.85 12.14
CA PRO A 277 -11.27 20.66 12.54
C PRO A 277 -10.75 20.07 13.86
N ALA A 278 -11.62 19.53 14.68
CA ALA A 278 -11.40 18.84 15.96
C ALA A 278 -10.22 17.86 15.88
N PRO A 279 -9.31 17.89 16.92
CA PRO A 279 -8.18 16.95 16.99
C PRO A 279 -8.63 15.49 16.81
N SER A 280 -7.65 14.70 16.22
CA SER A 280 -7.95 13.26 16.05
C SER A 280 -8.24 12.58 17.39
N GLN A 281 -9.05 11.58 17.44
CA GLN A 281 -9.43 10.82 18.66
C GLN A 281 -8.17 10.29 19.37
N LEU A 282 -7.20 9.91 18.62
CA LEU A 282 -5.96 9.40 19.25
C LEU A 282 -5.27 10.49 20.09
N LEU A 283 -5.29 11.68 19.61
CA LEU A 283 -4.65 12.78 20.36
C LEU A 283 -5.45 13.13 21.63
N ILE A 284 -6.75 13.08 21.51
CA ILE A 284 -7.58 13.34 22.70
C ILE A 284 -7.32 12.27 23.76
N ARG A 285 -7.13 11.04 23.31
CA ARG A 285 -6.86 9.95 24.27
C ARG A 285 -5.49 10.15 24.94
N GLU A 286 -4.58 10.50 24.12
CA GLU A 286 -3.24 10.73 24.69
C GLU A 286 -3.28 11.87 25.72
N ALA A 287 -3.96 12.92 25.42
CA ALA A 287 -4.07 14.05 26.38
C ALA A 287 -4.75 13.61 27.69
N ALA A 288 -5.78 12.77 27.52
CA ALA A 288 -6.48 12.31 28.74
C ALA A 288 -5.55 11.46 29.62
N VAL A 289 -4.81 10.57 28.97
CA VAL A 289 -3.91 9.69 29.75
C VAL A 289 -2.81 10.55 30.40
N THR A 290 -2.32 11.53 29.65
CA THR A 290 -1.25 12.39 30.20
C THR A 290 -1.78 13.21 31.39
N LEU A 291 -2.92 13.78 31.16
CA LEU A 291 -3.50 14.55 32.28
C LEU A 291 -3.69 13.66 33.53
N SER A 292 -4.15 12.46 33.27
CA SER A 292 -4.35 11.55 34.42
C SER A 292 -3.02 11.25 35.11
N GLU A 293 -1.99 11.07 34.33
CA GLU A 293 -0.67 10.76 34.91
C GLU A 293 -0.17 11.95 35.75
N ILE A 294 -0.41 13.16 35.18
CA ILE A 294 0.07 14.36 35.90
C ILE A 294 -0.70 14.52 37.22
N LEU A 295 -1.97 14.28 37.06
CA LEU A 295 -2.77 14.53 38.27
C LEU A 295 -2.50 13.46 39.33
N HIS A 296 -2.07 12.29 38.87
CA HIS A 296 -1.76 11.23 39.86
C HIS A 296 -0.42 11.50 40.54
N THR A 297 0.47 12.14 39.88
CA THR A 297 1.82 12.33 40.47
C THR A 297 1.84 13.61 41.30
N GLN A 298 0.99 14.63 40.99
CA GLN A 298 1.29 15.98 41.54
C GLN A 298 0.20 16.39 42.53
N VAL A 299 -1.06 15.80 42.45
CA VAL A 299 -2.21 16.34 43.22
C VAL A 299 -2.15 15.75 44.64
N GLU A 300 -1.29 14.80 44.88
CA GLU A 300 -1.27 14.26 46.25
C GLU A 300 -0.40 15.14 47.16
N LEU A 301 0.00 16.33 46.54
CA LEU A 301 0.95 17.04 47.43
C LEU A 301 0.47 18.46 47.70
N THR A 302 -0.89 18.84 47.08
CA THR A 302 -1.12 20.27 47.36
C THR A 302 -2.63 20.54 47.41
N ARG A 303 -3.22 21.25 48.41
CA ARG A 303 -4.64 21.67 48.52
C ARG A 303 -4.91 22.86 47.59
N GLU A 304 -4.01 23.20 46.75
CA GLU A 304 -4.22 24.39 45.91
C GLU A 304 -5.02 24.04 44.64
N PRO A 305 -5.91 25.07 44.11
CA PRO A 305 -6.67 24.86 42.87
C PRO A 305 -5.75 24.57 41.68
N ILE A 306 -6.20 23.55 40.89
CA ILE A 306 -5.40 23.16 39.70
C ILE A 306 -6.06 23.77 38.45
N ASP A 307 -5.25 24.60 37.73
CA ASP A 307 -5.72 25.16 36.45
C ASP A 307 -5.04 24.44 35.26
N VAL A 308 -5.91 23.80 34.49
CA VAL A 308 -5.32 23.10 33.31
C VAL A 308 -5.71 23.86 32.04
N VAL A 309 -4.66 24.36 31.35
CA VAL A 309 -4.92 25.02 30.04
C VAL A 309 -4.43 24.11 28.90
N VAL A 310 -5.43 23.83 28.07
CA VAL A 310 -5.05 22.95 26.94
C VAL A 310 -5.12 23.77 25.63
N VAL A 311 -3.90 23.86 25.10
CA VAL A 311 -3.88 24.52 23.78
C VAL A 311 -3.67 23.46 22.68
N TYR A 312 -4.66 23.50 21.78
CA TYR A 312 -4.45 22.43 20.80
C TYR A 312 -4.64 22.98 19.39
N ASP A 313 -3.79 22.25 18.43
CA ASP A 313 -4.11 22.35 16.98
C ASP A 313 -4.28 20.96 16.36
N GLN A 314 -4.38 20.78 14.92
CA GLN A 314 -4.72 19.48 14.32
C GLN A 314 -3.65 18.45 14.67
N GLN A 315 -2.47 18.84 15.07
CA GLN A 315 -1.41 17.81 15.15
C GLN A 315 -0.75 17.86 16.53
N VAL A 316 -1.06 18.97 17.27
CA VAL A 316 -0.32 19.04 18.55
C VAL A 316 -1.27 19.53 19.64
N ILE A 317 -1.20 18.79 20.77
CA ILE A 317 -1.92 19.29 21.95
C ILE A 317 -0.89 19.62 23.03
N THR A 318 -0.86 20.95 23.30
CA THR A 318 0.00 21.34 24.43
C THR A 318 -0.83 21.53 25.71
N MET A 319 -0.39 20.69 26.62
CA MET A 319 -1.15 20.79 27.89
C MET A 319 -0.29 21.51 28.93
N ILE A 320 -0.94 22.64 29.41
CA ILE A 320 -0.22 23.35 30.50
C ILE A 320 -1.02 23.18 31.80
N VAL A 321 -0.34 22.47 32.75
CA VAL A 321 -1.04 22.21 34.02
C VAL A 321 -0.39 23.08 35.10
N ARG A 322 -1.24 24.01 35.65
CA ARG A 322 -0.70 24.86 36.74
C ARG A 322 -1.24 24.43 38.09
N VAL A 323 -0.31 23.95 39.00
CA VAL A 323 -0.72 23.61 40.38
C VAL A 323 -0.05 24.58 41.35
N GLY A 324 -0.85 25.57 41.96
CA GLY A 324 -0.18 26.60 42.78
C GLY A 324 0.80 27.44 41.98
N ALA A 325 2.14 27.46 42.37
CA ALA A 325 3.16 28.27 41.65
C ALA A 325 3.93 27.40 40.63
N THR A 326 3.59 26.11 40.68
CA THR A 326 4.35 25.22 39.77
C THR A 326 3.58 25.03 38.45
N GLU A 327 4.35 25.23 37.30
CA GLU A 327 3.76 25.04 35.96
C GLU A 327 4.43 23.84 35.26
N ILE A 328 3.55 22.89 34.95
CA ILE A 328 4.08 21.75 34.18
C ILE A 328 3.53 21.80 32.75
N THR A 329 4.53 21.81 31.82
CA THR A 329 4.07 21.84 30.41
C THR A 329 4.41 20.50 29.74
N LYS A 330 3.32 19.90 29.27
CA LYS A 330 3.57 18.67 28.48
C LYS A 330 2.98 18.80 27.07
N VAL A 331 3.85 18.36 26.17
CA VAL A 331 3.40 18.47 24.77
C VAL A 331 3.05 17.06 24.25
N CYS A 332 1.75 16.97 23.83
CA CYS A 332 1.34 15.69 23.18
C CYS A 332 1.32 15.84 21.66
N THR A 333 2.29 15.14 21.03
CA THR A 333 2.31 15.31 19.55
C THR A 333 1.95 13.98 18.89
N SER A 334 1.00 14.13 17.90
CA SER A 334 0.77 12.96 17.04
C SER A 334 1.96 12.78 16.08
N LEU A 335 2.87 11.94 16.34
CA LEU A 335 4.06 11.68 15.49
C LEU A 335 3.64 11.41 14.04
N THR A 336 2.29 11.40 13.76
CA THR A 336 1.90 11.05 12.38
C THR A 336 2.16 12.19 11.41
N ALA A 337 2.89 13.30 11.90
CA ALA A 337 3.24 14.19 10.78
C ALA A 337 4.75 14.09 10.48
N PRO A 338 5.09 13.18 9.58
CA PRO A 338 6.52 13.01 9.28
C PRO A 338 7.33 14.27 9.62
N ASN A 339 7.75 14.60 10.84
CA ASN A 339 8.73 15.63 11.24
C ASN A 339 10.00 15.55 10.39
N ASP A 340 9.92 14.81 9.17
CA ASP A 340 11.14 15.02 8.37
C ASP A 340 10.99 16.28 7.49
N PRO A 341 11.30 17.49 8.05
CA PRO A 341 11.33 18.68 7.19
C PRO A 341 11.94 18.38 5.82
N ASN A 342 12.54 17.10 5.72
CA ASN A 342 13.05 16.76 4.37
C ASN A 342 12.03 15.94 3.57
N ILE A 343 10.89 15.62 4.30
CA ILE A 343 9.85 14.90 3.51
C ILE A 343 8.78 15.90 3.08
N THR A 344 9.13 17.33 3.07
CA THR A 344 8.21 18.17 2.27
C THR A 344 7.73 17.44 1.02
N THR A 345 6.94 16.35 1.23
CA THR A 345 6.25 15.98 -0.04
C THR A 345 6.60 16.96 -1.16
N SER A 346 7.96 17.51 -1.19
CA SER A 346 8.07 18.08 -2.54
C SER A 346 6.90 17.67 -3.44
N THR A 347 5.63 18.01 -3.02
CA THR A 347 4.82 18.18 -4.24
C THR A 347 5.69 18.16 -5.49
N ARG A 348 6.96 17.50 -5.46
CA ARG A 348 7.37 17.36 -6.87
C ARG A 348 6.17 17.26 -7.80
N ARG A 349 5.29 18.51 -7.83
CA ARG A 349 4.42 18.66 -9.01
C ARG A 349 4.28 17.34 -9.77
N GLN A 350 3.57 16.43 -9.04
CA GLN A 350 2.84 15.32 -9.69
C GLN A 350 2.58 15.61 -11.17
N TRP A 351 3.69 15.93 -11.92
CA TRP A 351 3.53 16.09 -13.39
C TRP A 351 3.70 14.72 -14.06
N PHE A 352 2.37 14.16 -14.22
CA PHE A 352 1.79 13.31 -15.28
C PHE A 352 1.08 12.11 -14.64
N ARG A 353 -0.06 12.21 -13.95
CA ARG A 353 -0.87 10.97 -13.95
C ARG A 353 -1.20 10.54 -15.37
N PHE A 354 -0.17 10.10 -16.15
CA PHE A 354 -0.57 9.37 -17.37
C PHE A 354 -1.36 8.12 -16.99
N ARG A 355 -2.58 8.30 -16.48
CA ARG A 355 -3.41 7.07 -16.53
C ARG A 355 -3.41 6.48 -17.95
N PRO A 356 -2.34 5.82 -18.41
CA PRO A 356 -2.55 5.28 -19.77
C PRO A 356 -4.03 4.98 -20.03
N SER A 357 -4.90 6.07 -20.22
CA SER A 357 -6.16 5.54 -20.78
C SER A 357 -5.91 4.29 -21.63
N SER A 358 -5.90 3.10 -20.94
CA SER A 358 -6.03 1.82 -21.68
C SER A 358 -6.16 2.04 -23.20
N GLY A 359 -5.76 3.36 -23.75
CA GLY A 359 -6.04 3.16 -25.18
C GLY A 359 -5.39 4.26 -26.03
N SER A 360 -4.27 5.09 -25.65
CA SER A 360 -4.17 5.90 -26.91
C SER A 360 -2.79 6.54 -26.99
N ILE A 361 -1.70 6.13 -26.18
CA ILE A 361 -0.59 7.09 -26.41
C ILE A 361 0.63 6.32 -26.91
N PRO A 362 0.62 4.97 -27.06
CA PRO A 362 1.81 4.42 -27.76
C PRO A 362 1.53 4.17 -29.24
N TRP A 363 0.21 4.44 -29.56
CA TRP A 363 -0.06 4.13 -30.99
C TRP A 363 0.25 5.36 -31.86
N PHE A 364 0.06 6.44 -31.19
CA PHE A 364 0.38 7.66 -31.95
C PHE A 364 1.89 7.76 -32.21
N GLY A 365 2.70 7.32 -31.16
CA GLY A 365 4.18 7.35 -31.35
C GLY A 365 4.65 6.30 -32.36
N ILE A 366 4.02 5.14 -32.31
CA ILE A 366 4.37 4.06 -33.27
C ILE A 366 3.87 4.42 -34.67
N SER A 367 2.79 5.12 -34.78
CA SER A 367 2.24 5.54 -36.09
C SER A 367 3.06 6.72 -36.65
N LEU A 368 3.53 7.50 -35.70
CA LEU A 368 4.33 8.66 -36.18
C LEU A 368 5.72 8.17 -36.62
N LEU A 369 6.28 7.19 -35.87
CA LEU A 369 7.57 6.63 -36.28
C LEU A 369 7.46 5.87 -37.61
N ASN A 370 6.34 5.20 -37.74
CA ASN A 370 6.10 4.47 -39.01
C ASN A 370 5.83 5.43 -40.17
N ALA A 371 5.13 6.52 -39.84
CA ALA A 371 4.84 7.53 -40.88
C ALA A 371 6.14 8.24 -41.32
N PHE A 372 6.95 8.39 -40.33
CA PHE A 372 8.21 9.09 -40.65
C PHE A 372 9.14 8.16 -41.44
N SER A 373 9.18 6.88 -41.11
CA SER A 373 10.01 5.91 -41.84
C SER A 373 9.54 5.73 -43.29
N VAL A 374 8.23 5.84 -43.46
CA VAL A 374 7.65 5.66 -44.81
C VAL A 374 7.88 6.92 -45.64
N LEU A 375 7.80 8.08 -44.95
CA LEU A 375 8.01 9.35 -45.67
C LEU A 375 9.48 9.49 -46.09
N THR A 376 10.35 8.98 -45.29
CA THR A 376 11.79 9.05 -45.62
C THR A 376 12.13 8.06 -46.75
N ALA A 377 11.51 6.91 -46.66
CA ALA A 377 11.73 5.90 -47.73
C ALA A 377 11.16 6.38 -49.08
N THR A 378 10.06 7.12 -48.98
CA THR A 378 9.39 7.63 -50.20
C THR A 378 10.20 8.80 -50.78
N ALA A 379 10.74 9.63 -49.87
CA ALA A 379 11.57 10.75 -50.34
C ALA A 379 12.83 10.24 -51.05
N LEU A 380 13.18 9.00 -50.78
CA LEU A 380 14.45 8.48 -51.35
C LEU A 380 14.19 7.75 -52.66
N SER A 381 12.89 7.45 -53.01
CA SER A 381 12.62 6.61 -54.20
C SER A 381 12.16 7.51 -55.36
N GLY A 382 12.16 8.95 -55.16
CA GLY A 382 11.78 9.85 -56.27
C GLY A 382 10.26 9.89 -56.49
N ALA A 383 9.61 10.84 -57.41
CA ALA A 383 8.20 11.25 -57.62
C ALA A 383 7.32 10.03 -57.94
N HIS A 384 7.93 8.81 -58.26
CA HIS A 384 7.08 7.64 -58.59
C HIS A 384 6.91 6.74 -57.37
N GLY A 385 7.31 7.11 -56.13
CA GLY A 385 7.32 6.25 -54.94
C GLY A 385 6.21 6.65 -53.96
N TRP A 386 5.42 7.70 -54.34
CA TRP A 386 4.43 8.21 -53.35
C TRP A 386 3.24 7.25 -53.25
N PHE A 387 2.94 6.59 -54.38
CA PHE A 387 1.84 5.62 -54.30
C PHE A 387 2.26 4.39 -53.49
N ALA A 388 3.42 3.95 -53.64
CA ALA A 388 3.94 2.81 -52.85
C ALA A 388 4.05 3.18 -51.36
N ALA A 389 4.33 4.39 -51.10
CA ALA A 389 4.40 4.85 -49.69
C ALA A 389 3.01 4.89 -49.06
N ALA A 390 2.06 5.37 -49.81
CA ALA A 390 0.68 5.39 -49.27
C ALA A 390 0.17 3.97 -48.98
N VAL A 391 0.52 3.03 -49.84
CA VAL A 391 0.07 1.63 -49.64
C VAL A 391 0.81 1.04 -48.42
N ASP A 392 2.02 1.45 -48.22
CA ASP A 392 2.78 0.95 -47.06
C ASP A 392 2.20 1.52 -45.75
N ILE A 393 1.95 2.78 -45.81
CA ILE A 393 1.36 3.40 -44.59
C ILE A 393 0.02 2.74 -44.26
N PHE A 394 -0.67 2.44 -45.30
CA PHE A 394 -1.98 1.81 -45.06
C PHE A 394 -1.81 0.39 -44.50
N VAL A 395 -0.85 -0.40 -45.06
CA VAL A 395 -0.67 -1.81 -44.65
C VAL A 395 -0.14 -1.86 -43.21
N ILE A 396 0.76 -0.96 -42.91
CA ILE A 396 1.36 -1.02 -41.57
C ILE A 396 0.36 -0.49 -40.53
N THR A 397 -0.31 0.62 -40.93
CA THR A 397 -1.28 1.17 -39.96
C THR A 397 -2.44 0.19 -39.74
N SER A 398 -2.98 -0.34 -40.84
CA SER A 398 -4.10 -1.30 -40.68
C SER A 398 -3.62 -2.60 -40.01
N GLY A 399 -2.38 -3.07 -40.39
CA GLY A 399 -1.83 -4.32 -39.78
C GLY A 399 -1.61 -4.15 -38.27
N THR A 400 -1.05 -3.02 -37.98
CA THR A 400 -0.83 -2.77 -36.54
C THR A 400 -2.17 -2.65 -35.79
N PHE A 401 -3.16 -1.95 -36.38
CA PHE A 401 -4.50 -1.86 -35.77
C PHE A 401 -5.12 -3.25 -35.59
N ILE A 402 -4.96 -4.11 -36.57
CA ILE A 402 -5.55 -5.47 -36.48
C ILE A 402 -4.82 -6.24 -35.37
N LEU A 403 -3.50 -6.11 -35.39
CA LEU A 403 -2.76 -6.80 -34.31
C LEU A 403 -3.27 -6.34 -32.94
N TYR A 404 -3.52 -5.06 -32.88
CA TYR A 404 -4.09 -4.55 -31.62
C TYR A 404 -5.43 -5.23 -31.30
N LEU A 405 -6.27 -5.32 -32.23
CA LEU A 405 -7.59 -5.93 -31.97
C LEU A 405 -7.43 -7.42 -31.62
N LEU A 406 -6.39 -8.06 -32.26
CA LEU A 406 -6.21 -9.51 -32.03
C LEU A 406 -5.65 -9.77 -30.63
N VAL A 407 -4.75 -8.83 -30.27
CA VAL A 407 -4.15 -9.05 -28.94
C VAL A 407 -5.21 -8.84 -27.87
N LYS A 408 -6.29 -8.11 -28.18
CA LYS A 408 -7.35 -7.89 -27.17
C LYS A 408 -8.37 -9.03 -27.17
N THR A 409 -8.24 -9.90 -28.10
CA THR A 409 -9.24 -10.98 -28.14
C THR A 409 -8.89 -12.04 -27.08
N PRO A 410 -9.87 -12.63 -26.41
CA PRO A 410 -9.68 -13.62 -25.33
C PRO A 410 -8.83 -14.82 -25.79
N ILE A 411 -8.79 -15.02 -27.14
CA ILE A 411 -8.02 -16.19 -27.63
C ILE A 411 -6.52 -15.95 -27.41
N VAL A 412 -6.10 -14.73 -27.84
CA VAL A 412 -4.65 -14.45 -27.65
C VAL A 412 -4.39 -14.13 -26.17
N GLY A 413 -5.41 -13.56 -25.46
CA GLY A 413 -5.27 -13.24 -24.02
C GLY A 413 -5.14 -14.50 -23.16
N GLY A 414 -5.63 -15.66 -23.76
CA GLY A 414 -5.57 -16.90 -22.96
C GLY A 414 -4.22 -17.61 -23.14
N LEU A 415 -3.31 -17.11 -24.13
CA LEU A 415 -2.02 -17.79 -24.35
C LEU A 415 -1.02 -17.37 -23.26
N SER A 416 -0.12 -18.37 -22.98
CA SER A 416 0.99 -18.00 -22.06
C SER A 416 1.82 -16.84 -22.63
N ALA A 417 2.44 -16.04 -21.78
CA ALA A 417 3.20 -14.84 -22.20
C ALA A 417 4.21 -15.18 -23.31
N THR A 418 4.79 -16.37 -23.20
CA THR A 418 5.78 -16.75 -24.22
C THR A 418 5.11 -16.97 -25.58
N ASN A 419 3.99 -17.61 -25.57
CA ASN A 419 3.26 -17.88 -26.83
C ASN A 419 2.65 -16.61 -27.42
N GLN A 420 2.26 -15.76 -26.56
CA GLN A 420 1.79 -14.46 -27.09
C GLN A 420 2.92 -13.75 -27.83
N TRP A 421 4.26 -14.06 -27.32
CA TRP A 421 5.44 -13.44 -27.98
C TRP A 421 5.65 -14.05 -29.37
N VAL A 422 5.45 -15.22 -29.34
CA VAL A 422 5.73 -15.89 -30.62
C VAL A 422 4.66 -15.49 -31.66
N PHE A 423 3.40 -15.34 -31.14
CA PHE A 423 2.32 -14.96 -32.07
C PHE A 423 2.55 -13.55 -32.62
N VAL A 424 2.80 -12.59 -31.70
CA VAL A 424 2.98 -11.19 -32.14
C VAL A 424 4.19 -11.11 -33.08
N ALA A 425 5.24 -11.86 -32.74
CA ALA A 425 6.44 -11.85 -33.61
C ALA A 425 6.12 -12.40 -35.01
N VAL A 426 5.41 -13.51 -35.03
CA VAL A 426 5.07 -14.11 -36.34
C VAL A 426 4.16 -13.16 -37.13
N TYR A 427 3.15 -12.55 -36.45
CA TYR A 427 2.22 -11.63 -37.15
C TYR A 427 2.99 -10.43 -37.71
N VAL A 428 3.82 -9.89 -36.84
CA VAL A 428 4.56 -8.69 -37.29
C VAL A 428 5.48 -9.09 -38.46
N ALA A 429 6.08 -10.28 -38.34
CA ALA A 429 6.91 -10.76 -39.46
C ALA A 429 6.10 -10.90 -40.75
N CYS A 430 4.90 -11.40 -40.62
CA CYS A 430 4.04 -11.56 -41.82
C CYS A 430 3.64 -10.20 -42.39
N LEU A 431 3.29 -9.30 -41.45
CA LEU A 431 2.90 -7.95 -41.90
C LEU A 431 4.08 -7.27 -42.63
N GLY A 432 5.26 -7.48 -42.01
CA GLY A 432 6.46 -6.93 -42.68
C GLY A 432 6.67 -7.54 -44.06
N ALA A 433 6.47 -8.85 -44.19
CA ALA A 433 6.62 -9.53 -45.49
C ALA A 433 5.61 -9.02 -46.52
N LEU A 434 4.36 -8.76 -46.06
CA LEU A 434 3.31 -8.28 -46.98
C LEU A 434 3.62 -6.86 -47.45
N ALA A 435 4.06 -6.05 -46.43
CA ALA A 435 4.43 -4.67 -46.82
C ALA A 435 5.58 -4.68 -47.82
N GLY A 436 6.51 -5.57 -47.58
CA GLY A 436 7.65 -5.73 -48.52
C GLY A 436 7.21 -6.16 -49.91
N ALA A 437 6.31 -7.13 -49.98
CA ALA A 437 5.80 -7.63 -51.28
C ALA A 437 5.05 -6.53 -52.05
N ALA A 438 4.23 -5.73 -51.32
CA ALA A 438 3.47 -4.63 -51.97
C ALA A 438 4.43 -3.60 -52.57
N TRP A 439 5.46 -3.41 -51.88
CA TRP A 439 6.46 -2.43 -52.40
C TRP A 439 7.24 -3.03 -53.57
N GLY A 440 7.62 -4.26 -53.41
CA GLY A 440 8.30 -4.97 -54.52
C GLY A 440 7.50 -4.96 -55.82
N ALA A 441 6.28 -5.11 -55.65
CA ALA A 441 5.41 -5.15 -56.85
C ALA A 441 5.25 -3.76 -57.44
N ALA A 442 5.36 -2.73 -56.55
CA ALA A 442 5.11 -1.35 -57.03
C ALA A 442 6.39 -0.74 -57.62
N LEU A 443 7.64 -1.19 -57.30
CA LEU A 443 8.83 -0.40 -57.69
C LEU A 443 9.78 -1.28 -58.49
N GLY A 444 9.34 -2.59 -58.93
CA GLY A 444 9.99 -3.42 -59.97
C GLY A 444 11.51 -3.48 -59.80
N GLU A 445 12.17 -3.94 -58.57
CA GLU A 445 13.50 -4.61 -58.54
C GLU A 445 14.23 -4.25 -57.24
N GLU A 446 13.46 -3.87 -56.13
CA GLU A 446 14.20 -3.75 -54.85
C GLU A 446 13.30 -4.21 -53.69
N ALA A 447 12.62 -5.30 -53.80
CA ALA A 447 11.55 -5.83 -52.92
C ALA A 447 12.17 -6.45 -51.65
N LEU A 448 13.47 -6.67 -51.64
CA LEU A 448 14.04 -7.39 -50.49
C LEU A 448 14.56 -6.39 -49.45
N SER A 449 15.12 -5.23 -49.80
CA SER A 449 15.63 -4.21 -48.84
C SER A 449 14.48 -3.49 -48.13
N LEU A 450 13.39 -3.51 -48.74
CA LEU A 450 12.22 -2.81 -48.14
C LEU A 450 11.38 -3.79 -47.33
N ALA A 451 11.41 -5.10 -47.66
CA ALA A 451 10.82 -6.17 -46.82
C ALA A 451 11.60 -6.33 -45.51
N LEU A 452 12.84 -6.04 -45.57
CA LEU A 452 13.68 -6.16 -44.36
C LEU A 452 13.46 -4.95 -43.43
N MET A 453 13.16 -3.77 -44.00
CA MET A 453 12.81 -2.59 -43.18
C MET A 453 11.42 -2.75 -42.54
N GLY A 454 10.43 -3.34 -43.31
CA GLY A 454 9.11 -3.69 -42.75
C GLY A 454 9.22 -4.75 -41.64
N LEU A 455 10.22 -5.64 -41.77
CA LEU A 455 10.43 -6.68 -40.73
C LEU A 455 11.05 -6.05 -39.47
N ILE A 456 11.85 -5.06 -39.67
CA ILE A 456 12.55 -4.42 -38.54
C ILE A 456 11.56 -3.53 -37.78
N CYS A 457 10.73 -2.88 -38.52
CA CYS A 457 9.70 -2.04 -37.87
C CYS A 457 8.65 -2.91 -37.19
N ALA A 458 8.45 -4.09 -37.77
CA ALA A 458 7.48 -5.03 -37.18
C ALA A 458 8.08 -5.73 -35.95
N LEU A 459 9.43 -5.97 -36.02
CA LEU A 459 10.08 -6.61 -34.85
C LEU A 459 10.22 -5.61 -33.71
N SER A 460 10.35 -4.30 -34.04
CA SER A 460 10.47 -3.26 -33.00
C SER A 460 9.12 -3.02 -32.31
N VAL A 461 8.03 -3.20 -33.09
CA VAL A 461 6.67 -3.02 -32.51
C VAL A 461 6.22 -4.32 -31.84
N GLY A 462 6.70 -5.52 -32.39
CA GLY A 462 6.35 -6.85 -31.85
C GLY A 462 7.05 -7.11 -30.52
N LEU A 463 8.18 -6.40 -30.26
CA LEU A 463 8.86 -6.62 -28.96
C LEU A 463 8.25 -5.73 -27.88
N PHE A 464 7.35 -4.69 -28.32
CA PHE A 464 6.81 -3.72 -27.35
C PHE A 464 5.49 -4.22 -26.75
N ALA A 465 4.72 -4.90 -27.47
CA ALA A 465 3.37 -5.26 -27.00
C ALA A 465 3.44 -6.34 -25.90
N PRO A 466 4.29 -7.25 -25.98
CA PRO A 466 4.36 -8.28 -24.93
C PRO A 466 5.15 -7.79 -23.70
N ALA A 467 6.25 -6.96 -23.90
CA ALA A 467 6.94 -6.35 -22.75
C ALA A 467 5.97 -5.54 -21.89
N ARG A 468 4.96 -4.96 -22.57
CA ARG A 468 3.93 -4.23 -21.80
C ARG A 468 3.07 -5.19 -20.97
N LYS A 469 2.71 -6.28 -21.64
CA LYS A 469 1.81 -7.21 -20.91
C LYS A 469 2.55 -7.88 -19.74
N VAL A 470 3.85 -8.40 -20.08
CA VAL A 470 4.60 -9.06 -19.00
C VAL A 470 4.82 -8.05 -17.86
N TRP A 471 4.94 -6.93 -18.30
CA TRP A 471 5.27 -5.94 -17.25
C TRP A 471 3.99 -5.51 -16.50
N ALA A 472 2.91 -5.30 -17.24
CA ALA A 472 1.61 -5.08 -16.57
C ALA A 472 1.28 -6.21 -15.57
N SER A 473 1.73 -7.38 -16.03
CA SER A 473 1.44 -8.51 -15.13
C SER A 473 2.31 -8.42 -13.86
N GLU A 474 3.56 -8.00 -14.04
CA GLU A 474 4.43 -7.91 -12.85
C GLU A 474 3.99 -6.76 -11.94
N THR A 475 3.61 -5.66 -12.58
CA THR A 475 3.09 -4.54 -11.76
C THR A 475 1.84 -4.97 -10.98
N ARG A 476 1.04 -5.73 -11.68
CA ARG A 476 -0.18 -6.20 -10.96
C ARG A 476 0.21 -7.13 -9.80
N LYS A 477 1.24 -7.95 -10.11
CA LYS A 477 1.68 -8.86 -9.03
C LYS A 477 2.22 -8.06 -7.84
N LEU A 478 3.07 -7.07 -8.09
CA LEU A 478 3.63 -6.28 -6.99
C LEU A 478 2.53 -5.51 -6.25
N GLN A 479 1.64 -4.94 -7.06
CA GLN A 479 0.50 -4.25 -6.41
C GLN A 479 -0.31 -5.20 -5.53
N GLN A 480 -0.39 -6.38 -5.98
CA GLN A 480 -1.15 -7.37 -5.18
C GLN A 480 -0.41 -7.68 -3.87
N GLU A 481 0.88 -7.82 -4.03
CA GLU A 481 1.65 -8.14 -2.81
C GLU A 481 1.57 -6.99 -1.81
N ILE A 482 1.70 -5.78 -2.25
CA ILE A 482 1.62 -4.63 -1.33
C ILE A 482 0.23 -4.58 -0.67
N TYR A 483 -0.66 -4.80 -1.40
CA TYR A 483 -2.02 -4.76 -0.83
C TYR A 483 -2.22 -5.88 0.20
N LEU A 484 -1.80 -7.12 -0.20
CA LEU A 484 -1.95 -8.21 0.77
C LEU A 484 -1.23 -7.87 2.08
N THR A 485 -0.12 -7.22 1.89
CA THR A 485 0.60 -6.81 3.11
C THR A 485 -0.23 -5.76 3.88
N GLU A 486 -0.82 -4.87 3.12
CA GLU A 486 -1.69 -3.87 3.78
C GLU A 486 -2.87 -4.53 4.49
N LEU A 487 -3.49 -5.45 3.89
CA LEU A 487 -4.62 -6.14 4.54
C LEU A 487 -4.15 -6.90 5.79
N GLU A 488 -3.00 -7.49 5.61
CA GLU A 488 -2.49 -8.23 6.78
C GLU A 488 -2.21 -7.27 7.94
N THR A 489 -1.56 -6.16 7.61
CA THR A 489 -1.28 -5.18 8.67
C THR A 489 -2.57 -4.65 9.29
N GLU A 490 -3.59 -4.43 8.44
CA GLU A 490 -4.88 -3.94 8.98
C GLU A 490 -5.57 -5.00 9.84
N SER A 491 -5.47 -6.13 9.39
CA SER A 491 -6.13 -7.20 10.16
C SER A 491 -5.44 -7.37 11.53
N THR A 492 -4.14 -7.40 11.49
CA THR A 492 -3.42 -7.58 12.77
C THR A 492 -3.70 -6.39 13.70
N ALA A 493 -3.73 -5.25 13.07
CA ALA A 493 -4.03 -4.05 13.89
C ALA A 493 -5.45 -4.11 14.47
N PHE A 494 -6.36 -4.48 13.67
CA PHE A 494 -7.75 -4.58 14.17
C PHE A 494 -7.84 -5.62 15.29
N ALA A 495 -7.25 -6.75 15.09
CA ALA A 495 -7.31 -7.80 16.14
C ALA A 495 -6.68 -7.29 17.44
N ALA A 496 -5.54 -6.63 17.23
CA ALA A 496 -4.88 -6.09 18.45
C ALA A 496 -5.78 -5.04 19.13
N ASP A 497 -6.32 -4.23 18.33
CA ASP A 497 -7.21 -3.21 18.89
C ASP A 497 -8.46 -3.84 19.54
N SER A 498 -9.10 -4.73 18.89
CA SER A 498 -10.30 -5.37 19.45
C SER A 498 -9.96 -6.09 20.76
N ALA A 499 -8.82 -6.81 20.73
CA ALA A 499 -8.43 -7.51 21.96
C ALA A 499 -8.19 -6.51 23.10
N ALA A 500 -7.48 -5.45 22.71
CA ALA A 500 -7.23 -4.42 23.76
C ALA A 500 -8.54 -3.83 24.27
N ARG A 501 -9.42 -3.64 23.39
CA ARG A 501 -10.73 -3.09 23.81
C ARG A 501 -11.48 -4.09 24.70
N GLN A 502 -11.52 -5.32 24.31
CA GLN A 502 -12.21 -6.34 25.12
C GLN A 502 -11.62 -6.40 26.53
N GLN A 503 -10.34 -6.43 26.55
CA GLN A 503 -9.70 -6.47 27.88
C GLN A 503 -10.10 -5.25 28.71
N ARG A 504 -10.12 -4.10 28.07
CA ARG A 504 -10.52 -2.88 28.79
C ARG A 504 -11.97 -2.97 29.28
N ASN A 505 -12.78 -3.38 28.41
CA ASN A 505 -14.19 -3.45 28.80
C ASN A 505 -14.42 -4.46 29.92
N THR A 506 -13.71 -5.57 29.79
CA THR A 506 -13.87 -6.58 30.85
C THR A 506 -13.38 -6.01 32.19
N ALA A 507 -12.26 -5.32 32.08
CA ALA A 507 -11.74 -4.73 33.34
C ALA A 507 -12.70 -3.67 33.88
N ALA A 508 -13.14 -2.87 32.99
CA ALA A 508 -14.10 -1.84 33.43
C ALA A 508 -15.35 -2.47 34.06
N ASP A 509 -15.84 -3.51 33.46
CA ASP A 509 -17.05 -4.18 33.99
C ASP A 509 -16.77 -4.74 35.39
N VAL A 510 -15.61 -5.32 35.55
CA VAL A 510 -15.31 -5.90 36.87
C VAL A 510 -15.20 -4.77 37.91
N LEU A 511 -14.54 -3.67 37.46
CA LEU A 511 -14.43 -2.55 38.40
C LEU A 511 -15.81 -1.98 38.76
N HIS A 512 -16.68 -1.88 37.68
CA HIS A 512 -17.99 -1.22 37.91
C HIS A 512 -18.96 -2.19 38.59
N SER A 513 -18.99 -3.38 38.18
CA SER A 513 -20.11 -4.26 38.62
C SER A 513 -19.70 -5.03 39.88
N VAL A 514 -18.42 -5.32 40.00
CA VAL A 514 -18.09 -6.23 41.13
C VAL A 514 -17.44 -5.41 42.24
N VAL A 515 -16.43 -4.62 41.90
CA VAL A 515 -15.68 -3.95 42.98
C VAL A 515 -16.51 -2.81 43.56
N GLN A 516 -17.08 -2.01 42.68
CA GLN A 516 -17.86 -0.86 43.18
C GLN A 516 -19.09 -1.31 43.96
N SER A 517 -19.83 -2.23 43.46
CA SER A 517 -21.06 -2.68 44.14
C SER A 517 -20.74 -3.29 45.51
N ARG A 518 -19.60 -3.99 45.56
CA ARG A 518 -19.27 -4.64 46.86
C ARG A 518 -18.79 -3.60 47.88
N LEU A 519 -18.08 -2.66 47.39
CA LEU A 519 -17.64 -1.62 48.33
C LEU A 519 -18.83 -0.81 48.86
N LEU A 520 -19.78 -0.55 47.98
CA LEU A 520 -20.97 0.21 48.44
C LEU A 520 -21.79 -0.63 49.41
N GLY A 521 -21.85 -1.93 49.11
CA GLY A 521 -22.55 -2.81 50.07
C GLY A 521 -21.86 -2.81 51.44
N VAL A 522 -20.51 -2.83 51.37
CA VAL A 522 -19.75 -2.87 52.64
C VAL A 522 -19.93 -1.54 53.38
N ALA A 523 -19.89 -0.45 52.59
CA ALA A 523 -20.11 0.86 53.23
C ALA A 523 -21.49 0.94 53.91
N GLY A 524 -22.51 0.45 53.23
CA GLY A 524 -23.87 0.42 53.84
C GLY A 524 -23.93 -0.44 55.10
N SER A 525 -23.22 -1.63 54.97
CA SER A 525 -23.27 -2.56 56.12
C SER A 525 -22.54 -1.96 57.34
N ILE A 526 -21.46 -1.19 57.07
CA ILE A 526 -20.72 -0.57 58.18
C ILE A 526 -21.53 0.60 58.73
N GLY A 527 -22.25 1.37 57.86
CA GLY A 527 -23.01 2.56 58.29
C GLY A 527 -24.29 2.19 59.02
N GLY A 528 -24.87 0.94 58.72
CA GLY A 528 -26.18 0.56 59.29
C GLY A 528 -26.00 -0.31 60.54
N ALA A 529 -24.79 -0.70 60.87
CA ALA A 529 -24.59 -1.65 61.98
C ALA A 529 -24.66 -0.90 63.32
N SER A 530 -25.35 -1.68 64.42
CA SER A 530 -25.39 -1.10 65.78
C SER A 530 -23.98 -0.77 66.29
N PRO A 531 -23.94 0.38 67.02
CA PRO A 531 -22.62 0.79 67.53
C PRO A 531 -21.88 -0.37 68.21
N GLY A 532 -20.69 -0.71 67.66
CA GLY A 532 -19.83 -1.74 68.30
C GLY A 532 -19.97 -3.11 67.63
N GLU A 533 -20.93 -3.20 66.59
CA GLU A 533 -21.07 -4.51 65.93
C GLU A 533 -20.72 -4.38 64.45
N ILE A 534 -19.48 -4.71 64.10
CA ILE A 534 -19.12 -4.68 62.66
C ILE A 534 -19.41 -6.08 62.07
N PRO A 535 -20.23 -6.04 61.05
CA PRO A 535 -20.58 -7.35 60.48
C PRO A 535 -19.37 -8.06 59.88
N GLN A 536 -19.01 -9.28 60.34
CA GLN A 536 -17.91 -10.11 59.80
C GLN A 536 -18.03 -10.27 58.27
N ALA A 537 -19.22 -10.20 57.81
CA ALA A 537 -19.41 -10.33 56.34
C ALA A 537 -18.75 -9.16 55.60
N ALA A 538 -18.79 -7.93 56.21
CA ALA A 538 -18.14 -6.77 55.56
C ALA A 538 -16.61 -6.93 55.54
N ILE A 539 -16.05 -7.49 56.65
CA ILE A 539 -14.58 -7.71 56.69
C ILE A 539 -14.19 -8.76 55.67
N ASP A 540 -14.98 -9.82 55.56
CA ASP A 540 -14.67 -10.89 54.58
C ASP A 540 -14.76 -10.36 53.14
N ALA A 541 -15.78 -9.55 52.94
CA ALA A 541 -15.94 -9.04 51.55
C ALA A 541 -14.76 -8.12 51.18
N LEU A 542 -14.35 -7.25 52.15
CA LEU A 542 -13.21 -6.35 51.82
C LEU A 542 -11.91 -7.15 51.67
N SER A 543 -11.76 -8.16 52.52
CA SER A 543 -10.55 -9.01 52.41
C SER A 543 -10.51 -9.73 51.05
N GLN A 544 -11.70 -10.22 50.67
CA GLN A 544 -11.74 -10.89 49.34
C GLN A 544 -11.38 -9.91 48.22
N LEU A 545 -11.89 -8.69 48.28
CA LEU A 545 -11.55 -7.71 47.23
C LEU A 545 -10.05 -7.42 47.23
N GLN A 546 -9.47 -7.31 48.42
CA GLN A 546 -8.06 -6.91 48.55
C GLN A 546 -7.12 -8.04 48.14
N LEU A 547 -7.46 -9.27 48.45
CA LEU A 547 -6.45 -10.34 48.29
C LEU A 547 -6.67 -11.11 46.99
N GLN A 548 -7.94 -10.95 46.40
CA GLN A 548 -8.15 -11.88 45.25
C GLN A 548 -8.61 -11.09 44.03
N VAL A 549 -9.61 -10.24 44.21
CA VAL A 549 -10.27 -9.70 42.99
C VAL A 549 -9.36 -8.61 42.38
N ILE A 550 -8.83 -7.67 43.21
CA ILE A 550 -8.07 -6.53 42.62
C ILE A 550 -6.71 -7.03 42.12
N PRO A 551 -5.99 -7.89 42.84
CA PRO A 551 -4.72 -8.39 42.32
C PRO A 551 -4.90 -9.18 41.01
N LYS A 552 -5.98 -10.02 40.97
CA LYS A 552 -6.23 -10.73 39.70
C LYS A 552 -6.50 -9.74 38.56
N LEU A 553 -7.30 -8.72 38.85
CA LEU A 553 -7.57 -7.70 37.81
C LEU A 553 -6.26 -7.03 37.36
N VAL A 554 -5.40 -6.69 38.32
CA VAL A 554 -4.11 -6.04 37.98
C VAL A 554 -3.27 -7.00 37.12
N SER A 555 -3.22 -8.20 37.57
CA SER A 555 -2.47 -9.20 36.77
C SER A 555 -3.02 -9.31 35.35
N ASP A 556 -4.37 -9.33 35.22
CA ASP A 556 -4.97 -9.43 33.86
C ASP A 556 -4.63 -8.20 33.02
N LEU A 557 -4.59 -7.06 33.65
CA LEU A 557 -4.29 -5.81 32.89
C LEU A 557 -2.80 -5.75 32.53
N GLU A 558 -1.89 -6.48 33.28
CA GLU A 558 -0.43 -6.43 33.00
C GLU A 558 -0.07 -7.38 31.86
N LYS A 559 -0.89 -8.34 31.67
CA LYS A 559 -0.52 -9.31 30.61
C LYS A 559 -0.66 -8.66 29.22
N PRO A 560 0.64 -8.43 28.60
CA PRO A 560 0.59 -7.90 27.23
C PRO A 560 -0.29 -8.78 26.32
N ASN A 561 -1.25 -8.09 25.66
CA ASN A 561 -2.09 -8.84 24.69
C ASN A 561 -1.23 -9.71 23.76
N GLU A 562 -0.45 -10.65 24.32
CA GLU A 562 0.50 -11.49 23.55
C GLU A 562 -0.27 -12.57 22.77
N SER A 563 -1.64 -12.37 22.55
CA SER A 563 -2.01 -13.50 21.66
C SER A 563 -1.47 -13.28 20.24
N ASN A 564 -0.21 -13.57 20.01
CA ASN A 564 0.54 -13.51 18.73
C ASN A 564 -0.14 -14.39 17.67
N GLU A 565 -1.39 -15.01 18.15
CA GLU A 565 -1.92 -15.76 16.98
C GLU A 565 -3.21 -15.09 16.46
N PRO A 566 -3.09 -14.63 15.25
CA PRO A 566 -4.28 -14.01 14.66
C PRO A 566 -5.55 -14.83 14.90
N GLN A 567 -6.39 -14.26 15.78
CA GLN A 567 -7.70 -14.94 15.99
C GLN A 567 -8.74 -14.37 15.03
N LEU A 568 -9.56 -15.34 14.62
CA LEU A 568 -10.63 -14.88 13.71
C LEU A 568 -11.53 -13.87 14.42
N ILE A 569 -11.83 -12.79 13.67
CA ILE A 569 -12.72 -11.73 14.23
C ILE A 569 -14.08 -12.34 14.59
N THR A 570 -14.54 -11.93 15.82
CA THR A 570 -15.82 -12.50 16.30
C THR A 570 -17.00 -11.58 15.94
N GLN A 571 -18.13 -12.24 15.95
CA GLN A 571 -19.35 -11.45 15.70
C GLN A 571 -19.48 -10.29 16.69
N LYS A 572 -19.14 -10.54 17.87
CA LYS A 572 -19.23 -9.46 18.88
C LYS A 572 -18.27 -8.31 18.54
N ALA A 573 -17.04 -8.71 18.11
CA ALA A 573 -16.08 -7.64 17.74
C ALA A 573 -16.64 -6.77 16.60
N LEU A 574 -17.29 -7.36 15.67
CA LEU A 574 -17.88 -6.58 14.57
C LEU A 574 -19.01 -5.68 15.08
N SER A 575 -19.82 -6.22 15.98
CA SER A 575 -20.96 -5.41 16.49
C SER A 575 -20.45 -4.24 17.34
N ASP A 576 -19.35 -4.47 17.92
CA ASP A 576 -18.81 -3.37 18.75
C ASP A 576 -18.23 -2.27 17.85
N THR A 577 -17.61 -2.73 16.79
CA THR A 577 -16.98 -1.73 15.90
C THR A 577 -18.03 -0.94 15.12
N TRP A 578 -19.08 -1.50 14.73
CA TRP A 578 -20.13 -0.79 13.95
C TRP A 578 -21.47 -0.95 14.66
N PRO A 579 -21.59 0.04 15.71
CA PRO A 579 -22.84 -0.05 16.49
C PRO A 579 -24.05 0.40 15.65
N GLY A 580 -25.04 -0.59 15.37
CA GLY A 580 -26.22 -0.24 14.52
C GLY A 580 -26.43 -1.30 13.43
N ALA A 581 -25.45 -2.08 13.33
CA ALA A 581 -25.62 -3.17 12.35
C ALA A 581 -25.59 -4.52 13.06
N ILE A 582 -26.48 -5.36 12.62
CA ILE A 582 -26.52 -6.73 13.18
C ILE A 582 -25.72 -7.68 12.27
N PHE A 583 -24.82 -8.51 13.02
CA PHE A 583 -23.92 -9.36 12.19
C PHE A 583 -24.22 -10.83 12.47
N THR A 584 -24.24 -11.60 11.34
CA THR A 584 -24.25 -13.07 11.46
C THR A 584 -23.00 -13.63 10.78
N LEU A 585 -22.17 -14.26 11.65
CA LEU A 585 -20.93 -14.82 11.10
C LEU A 585 -20.91 -16.33 11.32
N LYS A 586 -20.92 -17.06 10.12
CA LYS A 586 -20.95 -18.53 10.20
C LYS A 586 -19.78 -19.10 9.39
N HIS A 587 -19.18 -20.20 9.96
CA HIS A 587 -18.19 -20.92 9.14
C HIS A 587 -18.37 -22.43 9.32
N SER A 588 -18.24 -23.20 8.21
CA SER A 588 -18.63 -24.63 8.17
C SER A 588 -17.58 -25.49 8.89
N SER A 589 -16.27 -24.98 9.00
CA SER A 589 -15.16 -25.71 9.65
C SER A 589 -14.13 -24.72 10.18
N PRO A 590 -13.22 -25.27 11.07
CA PRO A 590 -12.18 -24.36 11.58
C PRO A 590 -11.31 -23.77 10.45
N ILE A 591 -11.08 -22.44 10.58
CA ILE A 591 -10.32 -21.71 9.54
C ILE A 591 -8.82 -21.96 9.79
N PRO A 592 -8.13 -22.39 8.76
CA PRO A 592 -6.69 -22.61 8.93
C PRO A 592 -5.97 -21.36 9.47
N GLU A 593 -5.10 -21.60 10.32
CA GLU A 593 -4.48 -20.50 11.10
C GLU A 593 -3.72 -19.54 10.16
N ALA A 594 -3.10 -20.13 9.14
CA ALA A 594 -2.27 -19.28 8.24
C ALA A 594 -3.15 -18.32 7.42
N THR A 595 -4.45 -18.65 7.35
CA THR A 595 -5.29 -17.80 6.46
C THR A 595 -6.12 -16.82 7.28
N VAL A 596 -5.99 -16.82 8.52
CA VAL A 596 -6.87 -16.02 9.40
C VAL A 596 -6.69 -14.53 9.09
N PRO A 597 -5.50 -14.01 8.87
CA PRO A 597 -5.38 -12.56 8.58
C PRO A 597 -6.09 -12.18 7.28
N LEU A 598 -5.86 -13.06 6.29
CA LEU A 598 -6.56 -12.77 5.02
C LEU A 598 -8.08 -12.79 5.22
N VAL A 599 -8.58 -13.78 5.98
CA VAL A 599 -10.04 -13.89 6.21
C VAL A 599 -10.53 -12.66 6.98
N ASN A 600 -9.76 -12.26 7.91
CA ASN A 600 -10.19 -11.07 8.67
C ASN A 600 -10.19 -9.81 7.78
N GLY A 601 -9.16 -9.74 6.94
CA GLY A 601 -9.13 -8.58 6.01
C GLY A 601 -10.38 -8.54 5.11
N ILE A 602 -10.77 -9.77 4.64
CA ILE A 602 -11.95 -9.80 3.73
C ILE A 602 -13.21 -9.42 4.52
N ILE A 603 -13.30 -9.89 5.74
CA ILE A 603 -14.51 -9.62 6.54
C ILE A 603 -14.57 -8.11 6.85
N LEU A 604 -13.41 -7.53 7.15
CA LEU A 604 -13.44 -6.11 7.57
C LEU A 604 -13.72 -5.22 6.36
N GLU A 605 -13.06 -5.53 5.29
CA GLU A 605 -13.29 -4.68 4.10
C GLU A 605 -14.74 -4.78 3.61
N SER A 606 -15.24 -6.06 3.58
CA SER A 606 -16.64 -6.21 3.07
C SER A 606 -17.65 -5.59 4.04
N THR A 607 -17.39 -5.65 5.32
CA THR A 607 -18.35 -5.11 6.30
C THR A 607 -18.28 -3.58 6.30
N SER A 608 -17.07 -3.05 6.26
CA SER A 608 -16.94 -1.58 6.18
C SER A 608 -17.67 -1.02 4.95
N ASN A 609 -17.49 -1.70 3.79
CA ASN A 609 -18.19 -1.22 2.58
C ASN A 609 -19.72 -1.29 2.73
N ALA A 610 -20.12 -2.35 3.41
CA ALA A 610 -21.59 -2.49 3.56
C ALA A 610 -22.15 -1.41 4.49
N VAL A 611 -21.43 -1.04 5.51
CA VAL A 611 -21.99 -0.10 6.52
C VAL A 611 -21.79 1.34 6.00
N VAL A 612 -20.57 1.60 5.54
CA VAL A 612 -20.27 3.01 5.21
C VAL A 612 -20.91 3.39 3.88
N HIS A 613 -20.78 2.50 2.95
CA HIS A 613 -21.27 2.90 1.61
C HIS A 613 -22.68 2.38 1.37
N GLY A 614 -22.92 1.23 2.06
CA GLY A 614 -24.24 0.62 1.76
C GLY A 614 -25.28 0.96 2.83
N ARG A 615 -24.79 1.59 3.87
CA ARG A 615 -25.65 1.94 5.03
C ARG A 615 -26.46 0.72 5.49
N ALA A 616 -25.83 -0.40 5.44
CA ALA A 616 -26.51 -1.67 5.78
C ALA A 616 -26.72 -1.76 7.30
N THR A 617 -27.87 -2.33 7.74
CA THR A 617 -28.14 -2.55 9.18
C THR A 617 -28.05 -4.05 9.52
N GLN A 618 -28.04 -4.87 8.41
CA GLN A 618 -27.90 -6.33 8.62
C GLN A 618 -26.87 -6.88 7.62
N ILE A 619 -25.89 -7.57 8.26
CA ILE A 619 -24.86 -8.14 7.38
C ILE A 619 -24.63 -9.60 7.77
N SER A 620 -24.66 -10.48 6.66
CA SER A 620 -24.44 -11.91 6.93
C SER A 620 -23.16 -12.36 6.22
N ILE A 621 -22.31 -12.98 7.10
CA ILE A 621 -21.04 -13.49 6.52
C ILE A 621 -20.97 -15.01 6.68
N ASN A 622 -20.83 -15.67 5.51
CA ASN A 622 -20.70 -17.14 5.54
C ASN A 622 -19.37 -17.56 4.92
N ILE A 623 -18.65 -18.38 5.74
CA ILE A 623 -17.36 -18.84 5.22
C ILE A 623 -17.38 -20.37 5.16
N ALA A 624 -17.28 -20.84 3.92
CA ALA A 624 -17.19 -22.30 3.78
C ALA A 624 -15.73 -22.70 3.53
N VAL A 625 -15.24 -23.69 4.41
CA VAL A 625 -13.82 -24.12 4.26
C VAL A 625 -13.76 -25.40 3.43
N TRP A 626 -13.01 -25.25 2.32
CA TRP A 626 -12.77 -26.42 1.45
C TRP A 626 -11.29 -26.83 1.55
N PRO A 627 -10.90 -28.09 1.18
CA PRO A 627 -9.51 -28.58 1.32
C PRO A 627 -8.51 -27.67 0.61
N ALA A 628 -8.88 -26.82 -0.37
CA ALA A 628 -7.84 -26.00 -1.04
C ALA A 628 -8.37 -24.58 -1.28
N ALA A 629 -9.50 -24.37 -0.60
CA ALA A 629 -10.01 -23.01 -0.87
C ALA A 629 -10.99 -22.60 0.24
N LEU A 630 -11.06 -21.23 0.42
CA LEU A 630 -12.12 -20.67 1.27
C LEU A 630 -13.16 -19.94 0.44
N GLU A 631 -14.41 -20.28 0.74
CA GLU A 631 -15.48 -19.61 -0.02
C GLU A 631 -16.25 -18.65 0.91
N PHE A 632 -16.29 -17.36 0.39
CA PHE A 632 -16.96 -16.32 1.21
C PHE A 632 -18.27 -15.88 0.55
N THR A 633 -19.23 -15.76 1.44
CA THR A 633 -20.46 -15.08 0.99
C THR A 633 -20.84 -14.00 2.02
N VAL A 634 -20.75 -12.71 1.46
CA VAL A 634 -21.17 -11.61 2.36
C VAL A 634 -22.40 -10.93 1.76
N GLU A 635 -23.43 -10.84 2.62
CA GLU A 635 -24.68 -10.22 2.13
C GLU A 635 -25.12 -9.13 3.11
N ASP A 636 -25.60 -8.03 2.47
CA ASP A 636 -26.13 -6.98 3.37
C ASP A 636 -27.46 -6.46 2.85
N ASN A 637 -28.12 -5.76 3.74
CA ASN A 637 -29.44 -5.23 3.31
C ASN A 637 -29.36 -3.74 3.01
N GLY A 638 -28.17 -3.30 2.65
CA GLY A 638 -28.00 -1.84 2.39
C GLY A 638 -28.61 -1.43 1.05
N CYS A 639 -28.10 -0.27 0.51
CA CYS A 639 -28.79 0.38 -0.62
C CYS A 639 -28.24 -0.17 -1.94
N GLY A 640 -27.27 -1.04 -1.86
CA GLY A 640 -26.71 -1.62 -3.10
C GLY A 640 -25.83 -0.60 -3.83
N PHE A 641 -25.36 -1.04 -5.08
CA PHE A 641 -24.53 -0.11 -5.85
C PHE A 641 -24.95 -0.16 -7.32
N SER A 642 -24.56 0.97 -7.99
CA SER A 642 -24.84 0.99 -9.44
C SER A 642 -23.89 0.07 -10.21
N PRO A 643 -24.37 -0.71 -11.20
CA PRO A 643 -23.52 -1.64 -11.97
C PRO A 643 -22.34 -0.92 -12.65
N HIS A 644 -22.44 0.44 -12.65
CA HIS A 644 -21.34 1.12 -13.37
C HIS A 644 -20.34 1.69 -12.36
N THR A 645 -20.51 1.24 -11.17
CA THR A 645 -19.60 1.82 -10.16
C THR A 645 -18.22 1.14 -10.28
N ARG A 646 -17.27 2.05 -10.38
CA ARG A 646 -15.88 1.55 -10.50
C ARG A 646 -15.44 0.85 -9.20
N LYS A 647 -14.74 -0.27 -9.47
CA LYS A 647 -14.27 -1.03 -8.29
C LYS A 647 -13.19 -0.24 -7.53
N GLY A 648 -13.51 0.02 -6.27
CA GLY A 648 -12.48 0.67 -5.43
C GLY A 648 -11.31 -0.28 -5.14
N LEU A 649 -10.14 0.29 -4.67
CA LEU A 649 -8.87 -0.44 -4.43
C LEU A 649 -9.11 -1.69 -3.58
N GLY A 650 -10.17 -1.59 -2.63
CA GLY A 650 -10.46 -2.76 -1.77
C GLY A 650 -11.00 -3.96 -2.57
N LEU A 651 -11.89 -3.69 -3.52
CA LEU A 651 -12.53 -4.78 -4.31
C LEU A 651 -11.56 -5.34 -5.34
N GLN A 652 -10.63 -4.45 -5.83
CA GLN A 652 -9.62 -4.95 -6.79
C GLN A 652 -8.66 -5.93 -6.11
N ALA A 653 -8.40 -5.63 -4.88
CA ALA A 653 -7.50 -6.54 -4.15
C ALA A 653 -8.18 -7.90 -3.89
N LEU A 654 -9.46 -7.74 -3.51
CA LEU A 654 -10.16 -9.02 -3.27
C LEU A 654 -10.27 -9.84 -4.56
N ASP A 655 -10.45 -9.12 -5.62
CA ASP A 655 -10.57 -9.81 -6.92
C ASP A 655 -9.25 -10.50 -7.29
N ALA A 656 -8.22 -9.89 -6.86
CA ALA A 656 -6.89 -10.41 -7.27
C ALA A 656 -6.55 -11.69 -6.50
N VAL A 657 -7.05 -11.75 -5.32
CA VAL A 657 -6.64 -12.93 -4.53
C VAL A 657 -7.67 -14.05 -4.73
N SER A 658 -8.75 -13.74 -5.48
CA SER A 658 -9.82 -14.75 -5.56
C SER A 658 -9.77 -15.45 -6.93
N MET A 659 -10.06 -16.73 -6.88
CA MET A 659 -10.21 -17.46 -8.17
C MET A 659 -11.55 -17.11 -8.82
N LYS A 660 -12.58 -16.84 -7.91
CA LYS A 660 -13.93 -16.48 -8.40
C LYS A 660 -14.48 -15.33 -7.53
N PHE A 661 -14.70 -14.22 -8.32
CA PHE A 661 -15.17 -13.03 -7.58
C PHE A 661 -16.46 -12.50 -8.24
N SER A 662 -17.47 -12.36 -7.36
CA SER A 662 -18.72 -11.78 -7.90
C SER A 662 -19.31 -10.81 -6.87
N LEU A 663 -19.59 -9.62 -7.34
CA LEU A 663 -20.29 -8.63 -6.49
C LEU A 663 -21.57 -8.18 -7.20
N THR A 664 -22.68 -8.55 -6.57
CA THR A 664 -23.95 -8.25 -7.28
C THR A 664 -24.87 -7.45 -6.34
N SER A 665 -25.48 -6.41 -7.06
CA SER A 665 -26.53 -5.72 -6.27
C SER A 665 -27.83 -6.53 -6.28
N ARG A 666 -28.56 -6.55 -5.15
CA ARG A 666 -29.77 -7.40 -5.10
C ARG A 666 -31.02 -6.54 -5.34
N PRO A 667 -32.05 -7.21 -6.01
CA PRO A 667 -33.26 -6.50 -6.44
C PRO A 667 -34.02 -5.90 -5.26
N ASN A 668 -33.88 -6.41 -4.07
CA ASN A 668 -34.67 -5.87 -2.94
C ASN A 668 -33.80 -4.96 -2.06
N GLY A 669 -32.63 -4.53 -2.70
CA GLY A 669 -31.75 -3.71 -1.83
C GLY A 669 -30.65 -4.55 -1.18
N GLY A 670 -29.34 -3.86 -1.17
CA GLY A 670 -28.17 -4.56 -0.56
C GLY A 670 -27.21 -5.07 -1.64
N SER A 671 -26.26 -5.78 -1.14
CA SER A 671 -25.24 -6.32 -2.06
C SER A 671 -24.78 -7.70 -1.59
N ARG A 672 -24.40 -8.47 -2.68
CA ARG A 672 -23.88 -9.82 -2.35
C ARG A 672 -22.47 -9.96 -2.94
N LEU A 673 -21.62 -10.21 -1.94
CA LEU A 673 -20.24 -10.51 -2.38
C LEU A 673 -19.93 -12.01 -2.24
N HIS A 674 -19.50 -12.51 -3.42
CA HIS A 674 -19.13 -13.94 -3.41
C HIS A 674 -17.69 -14.08 -3.92
N LEU A 675 -16.86 -14.72 -3.02
CA LEU A 675 -15.49 -14.93 -3.52
C LEU A 675 -14.93 -16.25 -3.00
N ARG A 676 -14.07 -16.82 -3.91
CA ARG A 676 -13.39 -18.08 -3.57
C ARG A 676 -11.88 -17.87 -3.57
N VAL A 677 -11.26 -18.18 -2.36
CA VAL A 677 -9.82 -17.89 -2.23
C VAL A 677 -9.07 -19.21 -2.01
N PRO A 678 -8.08 -19.40 -2.94
CA PRO A 678 -7.31 -20.64 -2.72
C PRO A 678 -6.35 -20.51 -1.53
N TYR A 679 -6.31 -21.66 -0.79
CA TYR A 679 -5.25 -21.63 0.24
C TYR A 679 -4.57 -23.00 0.29
N PHE A 680 -3.17 -22.91 0.57
CA PHE A 680 -2.43 -24.21 0.62
C PHE A 680 -2.23 -24.61 2.08
N ALA A 681 -3.09 -25.70 2.39
CA ALA A 681 -2.96 -26.20 3.78
C ALA A 681 -1.53 -26.70 4.04
N ASP A 682 -0.68 -25.83 4.66
CA ASP A 682 0.65 -26.37 5.02
C ASP A 682 0.54 -27.80 5.58
#